data_AF-A0A7V0TTQ6-F1
#
_entry.id   AF-A0A7V0TTQ6-F1
#
_cell.length_a   1.000
_cell.length_b   1.000
_cell.length_c   1.000
_cell.angle_alpha   90.00
_cell.angle_beta   90.00
_cell.angle_gamma   90.00
#
_symmetry.space_group_name_H-M   'P 1'
#
loop_
_entity.id
_entity.type
_entity.pdbx_description
1 polymer ?
#
loop_
_entity_poly.entity_id
_entity_poly.type
_entity_poly.pdbx_seq_one_letter_code
_entity_poly.pdbx_strand_id
1 'polypeptide(L)'
;SLPEVNAERCFAPWPDREKQLRLYNLPLASLESRTPLGNFDIIGFSLQYELSYTNVLNMLDMGNIPLLARDRNNDHPLIIAGGPCCFNPAPLSSFIDVFVIGEGEEIISEIPAAIIKSKQNKLPRANILENLAHIPGIYVPSLHKKDQIIKKRTIPDLNQWTHPQKPVVPLMQAVHDRIVMEIARGCTRGCRFCQAGMIWRPYRERDSSLLLDIAQKALKATGHDEISLLSLSAGDYTCIEGLMQNLIDKYYAQRVAVALPSLRVESLNEKLIESIKRVRKTSFTLAPEAGTDKMRKIINKGNTSEDLLSTIDKVFSAGWKSIKLYFMIGLPGEEQEDLEGIIDLSHAAVRAAKNRGQLTISLSTFVPKPHTPFQWEEQISLEETYERQNFIRRHTKKRRISFKWHDARMSFLEGIFSRGDKTIGLLLEKAFNMGCRFDGWSEIFRFDLWQKALQETGIDASQFLRARGLDETLPWDNIDCGVSRDFLLEEKQKAHNNLPTPDCRFDECQLCGVCDFSTTKNIFSTPDDSKKTAQPGSAPDAVNILRNTYRFAFRKVDRAKFLSHLEISAALNRALRQCGFPLFYSSGFHPHPKISFGTATAVGTESFQEYMDVGANQTVDDFISLKKTINSALPSGLEIYEIKTVSPQEKSLAGALHGFVYEINLPENFDNKRMGIIKDNIDK
;
A
#
# COMPACT_ATOMS: atom_id res chain seq x y z
N SER A 1 11.36 20.36 7.44
CA SER A 1 11.62 19.55 8.66
C SER A 1 11.20 20.39 9.86
N LEU A 2 10.70 19.75 10.92
CA LEU A 2 10.40 20.41 12.18
C LEU A 2 11.57 20.11 13.13
N PRO A 3 12.41 21.10 13.49
CA PRO A 3 13.67 20.84 14.21
C PRO A 3 13.51 20.11 15.55
N GLU A 4 12.37 20.31 16.22
CA GLU A 4 12.06 19.74 17.54
C GLU A 4 11.28 18.42 17.47
N VAL A 5 11.03 17.87 16.27
CA VAL A 5 10.18 16.68 16.10
C VAL A 5 10.96 15.58 15.40
N ASN A 6 11.04 14.42 16.05
CA ASN A 6 11.52 13.18 15.45
C ASN A 6 10.32 12.28 15.12
N ALA A 7 10.24 11.83 13.87
CA ALA A 7 9.24 10.85 13.45
C ALA A 7 9.92 9.50 13.24
N GLU A 8 9.51 8.50 14.01
CA GLU A 8 10.03 7.15 13.96
C GLU A 8 8.93 6.13 13.65
N ARG A 9 9.31 4.95 13.21
CA ARG A 9 8.37 3.93 12.74
C ARG A 9 8.36 2.74 13.68
N CYS A 10 7.17 2.21 13.90
CA CYS A 10 6.96 0.96 14.61
C CYS A 10 6.00 0.09 13.78
N PHE A 11 6.23 -1.22 13.78
CA PHE A 11 5.41 -2.18 13.06
C PHE A 11 4.82 -3.19 14.05
N ALA A 12 3.57 -3.59 13.84
CA ALA A 12 2.99 -4.72 14.56
C ALA A 12 3.85 -5.97 14.28
N PRO A 13 4.44 -6.61 15.31
CA PRO A 13 5.28 -7.78 15.11
C PRO A 13 4.43 -8.97 14.68
N TRP A 14 4.97 -9.81 13.79
CA TRP A 14 4.34 -11.08 13.45
C TRP A 14 4.24 -11.99 14.70
N PRO A 15 3.30 -12.96 14.78
CA PRO A 15 3.02 -13.69 16.03
C PRO A 15 4.22 -14.41 16.65
N ASP A 16 5.20 -14.84 15.86
CA ASP A 16 6.43 -15.46 16.34
C ASP A 16 7.32 -14.43 17.07
N ARG A 17 7.50 -13.23 16.49
CA ARG A 17 8.25 -12.14 17.12
C ARG A 17 7.50 -11.56 18.31
N GLU A 18 6.17 -11.45 18.24
CA GLU A 18 5.33 -11.08 19.38
C GLU A 18 5.59 -12.01 20.57
N LYS A 19 5.53 -13.34 20.34
CA LYS A 19 5.78 -14.34 21.37
C LYS A 19 7.16 -14.18 22.01
N GLN A 20 8.20 -13.90 21.21
CA GLN A 20 9.54 -13.64 21.73
C GLN A 20 9.60 -12.38 22.59
N LEU A 21 9.02 -11.27 22.11
CA LEU A 21 9.01 -10.01 22.85
C LEU A 21 8.31 -10.18 24.21
N ARG A 22 7.15 -10.84 24.23
CA ARG A 22 6.43 -11.14 25.48
C ARG A 22 7.21 -12.09 26.40
N LEU A 23 7.78 -13.18 25.87
CA LEU A 23 8.54 -14.17 26.65
C LEU A 23 9.73 -13.56 27.38
N TYR A 24 10.43 -12.63 26.73
CA TYR A 24 11.61 -11.96 27.29
C TYR A 24 11.31 -10.59 27.92
N ASN A 25 10.02 -10.24 28.04
CA ASN A 25 9.57 -8.94 28.54
C ASN A 25 10.27 -7.74 27.85
N LEU A 26 10.43 -7.83 26.54
CA LEU A 26 11.05 -6.79 25.71
C LEU A 26 9.96 -5.83 25.20
N PRO A 27 10.17 -4.51 25.29
CA PRO A 27 9.19 -3.55 24.81
C PRO A 27 9.04 -3.60 23.29
N LEU A 28 7.83 -3.34 22.80
CA LEU A 28 7.67 -2.92 21.42
C LEU A 28 8.34 -1.55 21.25
N ALA A 29 9.21 -1.43 20.25
CA ALA A 29 10.06 -0.25 20.08
C ALA A 29 10.09 0.21 18.62
N SER A 30 10.54 1.46 18.42
CA SER A 30 10.76 2.01 17.10
C SER A 30 11.91 1.34 16.34
N LEU A 31 11.89 1.45 15.02
CA LEU A 31 12.90 0.86 14.14
C LEU A 31 14.22 1.64 14.16
N GLU A 32 14.13 2.97 14.22
CA GLU A 32 15.26 3.89 14.12
C GLU A 32 16.11 3.89 15.39
N SER A 33 15.55 4.34 16.52
CA SER A 33 16.30 4.48 17.77
C SER A 33 16.12 3.30 18.74
N ARG A 34 15.18 2.39 18.47
CA ARG A 34 14.73 1.35 19.42
C ARG A 34 14.15 1.94 20.70
N THR A 35 13.56 3.13 20.61
CA THR A 35 12.86 3.74 21.72
C THR A 35 11.58 2.94 22.00
N PRO A 36 11.33 2.51 23.25
CA PRO A 36 10.08 1.87 23.64
C PRO A 36 8.87 2.73 23.28
N LEU A 37 7.80 2.10 22.79
CA LEU A 37 6.63 2.80 22.27
C LEU A 37 5.98 3.72 23.33
N GLY A 38 5.93 3.29 24.60
CA GLY A 38 5.43 4.10 25.71
C GLY A 38 6.24 5.36 26.04
N ASN A 39 7.47 5.50 25.50
CA ASN A 39 8.33 6.65 25.75
C ASN A 39 8.16 7.79 24.73
N PHE A 40 7.29 7.61 23.73
CA PHE A 40 6.99 8.67 22.76
C PHE A 40 5.97 9.67 23.32
N ASP A 41 5.99 10.90 22.80
CA ASP A 41 4.96 11.89 23.10
C ASP A 41 3.64 11.60 22.37
N ILE A 42 3.75 11.03 21.17
CA ILE A 42 2.66 10.80 20.23
C ILE A 42 2.87 9.45 19.54
N ILE A 43 1.81 8.68 19.41
CA ILE A 43 1.76 7.50 18.56
C ILE A 43 0.65 7.70 17.54
N GLY A 44 1.03 7.69 16.25
CA GLY A 44 0.10 7.86 15.13
C GLY A 44 -0.20 6.53 14.44
N PHE A 45 -1.48 6.22 14.24
CA PHE A 45 -1.97 5.11 13.43
C PHE A 45 -2.60 5.61 12.13
N SER A 46 -2.27 4.96 11.00
CA SER A 46 -3.02 5.12 9.75
C SER A 46 -3.99 3.96 9.58
N LEU A 47 -5.28 4.22 9.81
CA LEU A 47 -6.35 3.24 9.76
C LEU A 47 -6.87 3.10 8.34
N GLN A 48 -6.19 2.25 7.56
CA GLN A 48 -6.54 1.96 6.18
C GLN A 48 -7.62 0.88 6.05
N TYR A 49 -7.75 0.01 7.06
CA TYR A 49 -8.58 -1.19 6.96
C TYR A 49 -9.15 -1.63 8.32
N GLU A 50 -10.43 -2.01 8.38
CA GLU A 50 -11.11 -2.36 9.63
C GLU A 50 -10.51 -3.60 10.31
N LEU A 51 -10.09 -4.61 9.55
CA LEU A 51 -9.53 -5.85 10.12
C LEU A 51 -8.10 -5.67 10.69
N SER A 52 -7.58 -4.44 10.70
CA SER A 52 -6.34 -4.09 11.38
C SER A 52 -6.54 -3.60 12.82
N TYR A 53 -7.78 -3.42 13.28
CA TYR A 53 -8.06 -2.79 14.58
C TYR A 53 -7.50 -3.57 15.76
N THR A 54 -7.53 -4.91 15.74
CA THR A 54 -6.91 -5.74 16.78
C THR A 54 -5.39 -5.53 16.87
N ASN A 55 -4.73 -5.21 15.76
CA ASN A 55 -3.30 -4.90 15.76
C ASN A 55 -3.00 -3.57 16.46
N VAL A 56 -3.92 -2.60 16.41
CA VAL A 56 -3.78 -1.35 17.18
C VAL A 56 -3.76 -1.67 18.67
N LEU A 57 -4.72 -2.46 19.15
CA LEU A 57 -4.79 -2.89 20.55
C LEU A 57 -3.55 -3.70 20.96
N ASN A 58 -3.10 -4.62 20.10
CA ASN A 58 -1.89 -5.40 20.34
C ASN A 58 -0.65 -4.50 20.50
N MET A 59 -0.49 -3.48 19.64
CA MET A 59 0.63 -2.56 19.73
C MET A 59 0.58 -1.69 21.00
N LEU A 60 -0.60 -1.26 21.44
CA LEU A 60 -0.77 -0.53 22.69
C LEU A 60 -0.39 -1.41 23.90
N ASP A 61 -0.92 -2.63 23.96
CA ASP A 61 -0.63 -3.61 25.00
C ASP A 61 0.87 -3.93 25.09
N MET A 62 1.51 -4.26 23.96
CA MET A 62 2.97 -4.50 23.91
C MET A 62 3.83 -3.26 24.20
N GLY A 63 3.25 -2.07 24.05
CA GLY A 63 3.86 -0.80 24.42
C GLY A 63 3.71 -0.46 25.91
N ASN A 64 3.03 -1.30 26.70
CA ASN A 64 2.59 -1.03 28.07
C ASN A 64 1.76 0.26 28.17
N ILE A 65 0.90 0.51 27.17
CA ILE A 65 0.01 1.68 27.12
C ILE A 65 -1.42 1.20 27.41
N PRO A 66 -2.15 1.82 28.36
CA PRO A 66 -3.53 1.48 28.62
C PRO A 66 -4.38 1.50 27.34
N LEU A 67 -5.14 0.42 27.12
CA LEU A 67 -5.96 0.25 25.93
C LEU A 67 -7.02 1.36 25.85
N LEU A 68 -7.73 1.62 26.93
CA LEU A 68 -8.77 2.63 26.98
C LEU A 68 -8.16 4.02 27.18
N ALA A 69 -8.59 4.99 26.36
CA ALA A 69 -8.13 6.36 26.43
C ALA A 69 -8.37 7.00 27.81
N ARG A 70 -9.47 6.63 28.49
CA ARG A 70 -9.82 7.11 29.84
C ARG A 70 -8.84 6.69 30.93
N ASP A 71 -8.07 5.63 30.70
CA ASP A 71 -7.13 5.08 31.70
C ASP A 71 -5.71 5.66 31.51
N ARG A 72 -5.51 6.54 30.52
CA ARG A 72 -4.22 7.20 30.24
C ARG A 72 -4.06 8.49 31.03
N ASN A 73 -2.90 8.64 31.66
CA ASN A 73 -2.51 9.86 32.39
C ASN A 73 -1.51 10.72 31.57
N ASN A 74 -0.88 11.72 32.22
CA ASN A 74 0.09 12.62 31.59
C ASN A 74 1.40 11.95 31.15
N ASP A 75 1.73 10.78 31.70
CA ASP A 75 2.96 10.04 31.41
C ASP A 75 2.83 9.16 30.17
N HIS A 76 1.61 8.95 29.68
CA HIS A 76 1.35 8.14 28.49
C HIS A 76 1.32 8.98 27.21
N PRO A 77 1.73 8.40 26.06
CA PRO A 77 1.60 9.04 24.76
C PRO A 77 0.16 9.46 24.44
N LEU A 78 0.03 10.47 23.58
CA LEU A 78 -1.23 10.71 22.88
C LEU A 78 -1.36 9.72 21.72
N ILE A 79 -2.49 9.01 21.66
CA ILE A 79 -2.80 8.08 20.57
C ILE A 79 -3.66 8.80 19.54
N ILE A 80 -3.10 8.96 18.35
CA ILE A 80 -3.71 9.68 17.24
C ILE A 80 -4.00 8.70 16.11
N ALA A 81 -5.14 8.83 15.45
CA ALA A 81 -5.47 8.04 14.27
C ALA A 81 -5.93 8.91 13.09
N GLY A 82 -5.53 8.54 11.88
CA GLY A 82 -6.01 9.12 10.63
C GLY A 82 -6.27 8.05 9.57
N GLY A 83 -6.75 8.43 8.39
CA GLY A 83 -7.04 7.51 7.29
C GLY A 83 -8.53 7.25 7.06
N PRO A 84 -8.89 6.47 6.03
CA PRO A 84 -10.27 6.34 5.56
C PRO A 84 -11.23 5.75 6.60
N CYS A 85 -10.77 4.86 7.47
CA CYS A 85 -11.62 4.32 8.55
C CYS A 85 -12.04 5.39 9.56
N CYS A 86 -11.32 6.52 9.68
CA CYS A 86 -11.68 7.59 10.62
C CYS A 86 -12.96 8.35 10.21
N PHE A 87 -13.49 8.10 9.01
CA PHE A 87 -14.79 8.61 8.58
C PHE A 87 -15.98 7.88 9.26
N ASN A 88 -15.73 6.78 9.99
CA ASN A 88 -16.55 6.35 11.11
C ASN A 88 -15.64 6.07 12.32
N PRO A 89 -15.38 7.06 13.19
CA PRO A 89 -14.46 6.90 14.31
C PRO A 89 -15.09 6.15 15.49
N ALA A 90 -16.41 5.94 15.49
CA ALA A 90 -17.14 5.42 16.64
C ALA A 90 -16.62 4.07 17.18
N PRO A 91 -16.31 3.05 16.35
CA PRO A 91 -15.82 1.76 16.82
C PRO A 91 -14.51 1.83 17.61
N LEU A 92 -13.68 2.84 17.35
CA LEU A 92 -12.37 3.02 17.99
C LEU A 92 -12.34 4.16 19.01
N SER A 93 -13.46 4.86 19.22
CA SER A 93 -13.54 6.05 20.07
C SER A 93 -13.20 5.82 21.55
N SER A 94 -13.20 4.57 22.01
CA SER A 94 -12.77 4.21 23.37
C SER A 94 -11.23 4.07 23.50
N PHE A 95 -10.52 3.88 22.40
CA PHE A 95 -9.08 3.56 22.38
C PHE A 95 -8.20 4.70 21.84
N ILE A 96 -8.75 5.60 21.03
CA ILE A 96 -8.01 6.68 20.37
C ILE A 96 -8.33 8.01 21.05
N ASP A 97 -7.29 8.80 21.34
CA ASP A 97 -7.46 10.11 21.97
C ASP A 97 -7.88 11.18 20.96
N VAL A 98 -7.30 11.14 19.76
CA VAL A 98 -7.49 12.15 18.71
C VAL A 98 -7.62 11.49 17.35
N PHE A 99 -8.68 11.83 16.62
CA PHE A 99 -8.85 11.45 15.22
C PHE A 99 -8.56 12.65 14.32
N VAL A 100 -7.81 12.42 13.25
CA VAL A 100 -7.59 13.36 12.14
C VAL A 100 -8.53 12.96 11.01
N ILE A 101 -9.46 13.86 10.68
CA ILE A 101 -10.45 13.66 9.62
C ILE A 101 -9.98 14.36 8.34
N GLY A 102 -9.74 13.56 7.29
CA GLY A 102 -9.30 14.05 5.99
C GLY A 102 -7.78 13.99 5.82
N GLU A 103 -7.23 15.03 5.20
CA GLU A 103 -5.86 15.06 4.70
C GLU A 103 -4.85 15.58 5.73
N GLY A 104 -3.63 15.02 5.70
CA GLY A 104 -2.67 15.08 6.80
C GLY A 104 -1.54 16.10 6.62
N GLU A 105 -1.40 16.70 5.44
CA GLU A 105 -0.24 17.47 5.03
C GLU A 105 0.04 18.69 5.92
N GLU A 106 -1.00 19.44 6.30
CA GLU A 106 -0.86 20.61 7.19
C GLU A 106 -0.79 20.17 8.65
N ILE A 107 -1.72 19.31 9.06
CA ILE A 107 -1.97 18.96 10.46
C ILE A 107 -0.82 18.17 11.11
N ILE A 108 0.01 17.49 10.30
CA ILE A 108 1.23 16.82 10.77
C ILE A 108 2.23 17.78 11.40
N SER A 109 2.13 19.08 11.09
CA SER A 109 2.95 20.13 11.71
C SER A 109 2.24 20.86 12.86
N GLU A 110 0.93 21.05 12.76
CA GLU A 110 0.13 21.77 13.76
C GLU A 110 0.00 20.98 15.07
N ILE A 111 -0.20 19.66 15.00
CA ILE A 111 -0.36 18.80 16.19
C ILE A 111 0.91 18.84 17.06
N PRO A 112 2.13 18.53 16.53
CA PRO A 112 3.34 18.64 17.34
C PRO A 112 3.56 20.06 17.88
N ALA A 113 3.29 21.10 17.09
CA ALA A 113 3.45 22.48 17.56
C ALA A 113 2.54 22.80 18.76
N ALA A 114 1.28 22.39 18.72
CA ALA A 114 0.34 22.54 19.83
C ALA A 114 0.79 21.76 21.08
N ILE A 115 1.32 20.56 20.91
CA ILE A 115 1.82 19.72 22.00
C ILE A 115 3.09 20.31 22.61
N ILE A 116 4.06 20.73 21.79
CA ILE A 116 5.30 21.37 22.24
C ILE A 116 4.98 22.60 23.09
N LYS A 117 4.11 23.49 22.57
CA LYS A 117 3.67 24.69 23.31
C LYS A 117 2.98 24.32 24.63
N SER A 118 2.16 23.29 24.64
CA SER A 118 1.45 22.87 25.85
C SER A 118 2.40 22.25 26.89
N LYS A 119 3.39 21.47 26.45
CA LYS A 119 4.43 20.89 27.32
C LYS A 119 5.36 21.93 27.91
N GLN A 120 5.76 22.94 27.14
CA GLN A 120 6.54 24.09 27.63
C GLN A 120 5.80 24.83 28.77
N ASN A 121 4.48 24.92 28.68
CA ASN A 121 3.62 25.50 29.71
C ASN A 121 3.19 24.51 30.81
N LYS A 122 3.72 23.27 30.80
CA LYS A 122 3.39 22.19 31.75
C LYS A 122 1.88 21.94 31.89
N LEU A 123 1.13 22.09 30.80
CA LEU A 123 -0.30 21.87 30.80
C LEU A 123 -0.63 20.38 30.99
N PRO A 124 -1.69 20.03 31.74
CA PRO A 124 -2.14 18.65 31.86
C PRO A 124 -2.78 18.16 30.55
N ARG A 125 -2.86 16.85 30.38
CA ARG A 125 -3.40 16.16 29.19
C ARG A 125 -4.76 16.68 28.77
N ALA A 126 -5.67 16.95 29.71
CA ALA A 126 -7.00 17.48 29.41
C ALA A 126 -6.92 18.79 28.62
N ASN A 127 -6.09 19.74 29.04
CA ASN A 127 -5.90 21.00 28.31
C ASN A 127 -5.16 20.81 26.98
N ILE A 128 -4.26 19.83 26.87
CA ILE A 128 -3.65 19.48 25.58
C ILE A 128 -4.75 19.02 24.60
N LEU A 129 -5.65 18.15 25.04
CA LEU A 129 -6.77 17.67 24.23
C LEU A 129 -7.73 18.80 23.86
N GLU A 130 -8.03 19.73 24.77
CA GLU A 130 -8.82 20.94 24.47
C GLU A 130 -8.16 21.81 23.40
N ASN A 131 -6.86 22.06 23.53
CA ASN A 131 -6.11 22.83 22.52
C ASN A 131 -6.13 22.16 21.15
N LEU A 132 -5.99 20.83 21.11
CA LEU A 132 -6.07 20.07 19.86
C LEU A 132 -7.50 20.07 19.28
N ALA A 133 -8.53 20.02 20.12
CA ALA A 133 -9.93 20.04 19.68
C ALA A 133 -10.31 21.31 18.90
N HIS A 134 -9.58 22.42 19.11
CA HIS A 134 -9.76 23.66 18.35
C HIS A 134 -9.12 23.66 16.95
N ILE A 135 -8.27 22.67 16.63
CA ILE A 135 -7.64 22.57 15.31
C ILE A 135 -8.66 21.99 14.31
N PRO A 136 -8.89 22.66 13.16
CA PRO A 136 -9.82 22.15 12.14
C PRO A 136 -9.49 20.72 11.69
N GLY A 137 -10.52 19.89 11.59
CA GLY A 137 -10.41 18.48 11.20
C GLY A 137 -9.96 17.52 12.30
N ILE A 138 -9.77 18.01 13.54
CA ILE A 138 -9.55 17.15 14.70
C ILE A 138 -10.89 16.77 15.34
N TYR A 139 -11.06 15.47 15.62
CA TYR A 139 -12.13 14.95 16.46
C TYR A 139 -11.55 14.33 17.74
N VAL A 140 -11.92 14.87 18.90
CA VAL A 140 -11.54 14.35 20.22
C VAL A 140 -12.77 13.71 20.89
N PRO A 141 -12.86 12.37 20.97
CA PRO A 141 -14.07 11.69 21.44
C PRO A 141 -14.50 12.03 22.87
N SER A 142 -13.57 12.45 23.73
CA SER A 142 -13.85 12.81 25.12
C SER A 142 -14.39 14.22 25.29
N LEU A 143 -14.28 15.09 24.27
CA LEU A 143 -14.62 16.52 24.36
C LEU A 143 -15.76 16.89 23.40
N HIS A 144 -15.71 16.39 22.16
CA HIS A 144 -16.71 16.71 21.16
C HIS A 144 -18.01 15.95 21.42
N LYS A 145 -19.11 16.69 21.41
CA LYS A 145 -20.46 16.12 21.51
C LYS A 145 -20.87 15.49 20.17
N LYS A 146 -21.84 14.57 20.21
CA LYS A 146 -22.34 13.88 19.00
C LYS A 146 -22.98 14.83 17.98
N ASP A 147 -23.51 15.97 18.40
CA ASP A 147 -24.13 16.98 17.55
C ASP A 147 -23.11 17.98 16.96
N GLN A 148 -21.85 17.95 17.42
CA GLN A 148 -20.80 18.80 16.90
C GLN A 148 -20.23 18.21 15.61
N ILE A 149 -20.41 18.94 14.50
CA ILE A 149 -19.92 18.53 13.18
C ILE A 149 -18.42 18.80 13.05
N ILE A 150 -17.67 17.76 12.70
CA ILE A 150 -16.24 17.83 12.39
C ILE A 150 -16.06 17.71 10.89
N LYS A 151 -15.74 18.84 10.24
CA LYS A 151 -15.46 18.89 8.80
C LYS A 151 -14.08 18.36 8.49
N LYS A 152 -13.98 17.50 7.47
CA LYS A 152 -12.70 16.98 6.99
C LYS A 152 -11.77 18.10 6.52
N ARG A 153 -10.46 17.89 6.64
CA ARG A 153 -9.47 18.70 5.94
C ARG A 153 -9.31 18.25 4.50
N THR A 154 -9.11 19.21 3.61
CA THR A 154 -8.88 19.00 2.18
C THR A 154 -7.75 19.93 1.75
N ILE A 155 -6.71 19.38 1.14
CA ILE A 155 -5.65 20.17 0.51
C ILE A 155 -6.13 20.63 -0.87
N PRO A 156 -6.35 21.93 -1.13
CA PRO A 156 -6.93 22.36 -2.39
C PRO A 156 -6.07 21.98 -3.60
N ASP A 157 -4.75 22.15 -3.48
CA ASP A 157 -3.79 21.92 -4.56
C ASP A 157 -2.65 21.00 -4.10
N LEU A 158 -2.58 19.81 -4.71
CA LEU A 158 -1.54 18.83 -4.40
C LEU A 158 -0.15 19.31 -4.83
N ASN A 159 -0.06 20.19 -5.83
CA ASN A 159 1.22 20.65 -6.39
C ASN A 159 2.04 21.48 -5.42
N GLN A 160 1.40 22.05 -4.39
CA GLN A 160 2.07 22.79 -3.32
C GLN A 160 2.83 21.87 -2.35
N TRP A 161 2.54 20.56 -2.38
CA TRP A 161 3.09 19.59 -1.46
C TRP A 161 4.05 18.65 -2.18
N THR A 162 5.26 18.53 -1.63
CA THR A 162 6.29 17.66 -2.20
C THR A 162 6.20 16.24 -1.62
N HIS A 163 6.44 15.24 -2.47
CA HIS A 163 6.61 13.87 -2.02
C HIS A 163 7.90 13.71 -1.18
N PRO A 164 7.96 12.72 -0.25
CA PRO A 164 9.17 12.40 0.47
C PRO A 164 10.35 12.15 -0.49
N GLN A 165 11.39 12.98 -0.43
CA GLN A 165 12.53 12.91 -1.37
C GLN A 165 13.48 11.75 -1.06
N LYS A 166 13.48 11.26 0.17
CA LYS A 166 14.30 10.15 0.66
C LYS A 166 13.40 9.16 1.40
N PRO A 167 12.50 8.46 0.70
CA PRO A 167 11.66 7.47 1.34
C PRO A 167 12.54 6.33 1.85
N VAL A 168 12.05 5.61 2.85
CA VAL A 168 12.83 4.51 3.40
C VAL A 168 12.86 3.34 2.44
N VAL A 169 14.08 2.82 2.24
CA VAL A 169 14.33 1.66 1.39
C VAL A 169 14.36 0.41 2.27
N PRO A 170 13.46 -0.56 2.07
CA PRO A 170 13.44 -1.78 2.88
C PRO A 170 14.61 -2.68 2.48
N LEU A 171 15.35 -3.24 3.44
CA LEU A 171 16.42 -4.20 3.14
C LEU A 171 15.89 -5.58 2.76
N MET A 172 14.69 -5.89 3.23
CA MET A 172 13.94 -7.10 2.91
C MET A 172 12.88 -6.82 1.86
N GLN A 173 12.39 -7.88 1.21
CA GLN A 173 11.33 -7.74 0.22
C GLN A 173 10.02 -7.30 0.89
N ALA A 174 9.60 -6.06 0.61
CA ALA A 174 8.30 -5.54 1.02
C ALA A 174 7.22 -5.82 -0.05
N VAL A 175 5.94 -5.81 0.35
CA VAL A 175 4.80 -5.96 -0.58
C VAL A 175 4.83 -4.89 -1.69
N HIS A 176 5.21 -3.66 -1.33
CA HIS A 176 5.37 -2.55 -2.25
C HIS A 176 6.84 -2.09 -2.30
N ASP A 177 7.72 -2.97 -2.76
CA ASP A 177 9.15 -2.65 -2.97
C ASP A 177 9.37 -1.91 -4.30
N ARG A 178 8.82 -0.69 -4.40
CA ARG A 178 8.83 0.16 -5.60
C ARG A 178 8.62 1.62 -5.22
N ILE A 179 8.97 2.56 -6.10
CA ILE A 179 8.59 3.96 -5.93
C ILE A 179 7.09 4.08 -6.19
N VAL A 180 6.34 4.64 -5.24
CA VAL A 180 4.90 4.91 -5.39
C VAL A 180 4.72 6.42 -5.54
N MET A 181 4.16 6.85 -6.67
CA MET A 181 4.02 8.25 -7.02
C MET A 181 2.54 8.62 -7.22
N GLU A 182 2.00 9.44 -6.32
CA GLU A 182 0.59 9.88 -6.37
C GLU A 182 0.40 10.88 -7.52
N ILE A 183 -0.26 10.47 -8.60
CA ILE A 183 -0.49 11.34 -9.77
C ILE A 183 -1.78 12.17 -9.65
N ALA A 184 -2.74 11.69 -8.86
CA ALA A 184 -3.99 12.37 -8.59
C ALA A 184 -4.65 11.84 -7.31
N ARG A 185 -5.43 12.70 -6.64
CA ARG A 185 -6.25 12.36 -5.47
C ARG A 185 -7.73 12.64 -5.74
N GLY A 186 -8.59 11.77 -5.21
CA GLY A 186 -10.02 11.81 -5.47
C GLY A 186 -10.43 11.06 -6.74
N CYS A 187 -11.73 11.06 -7.05
CA CYS A 187 -12.30 10.43 -8.24
C CYS A 187 -13.63 11.12 -8.61
N THR A 188 -13.83 11.48 -9.89
CA THR A 188 -15.06 12.13 -10.37
C THR A 188 -16.16 11.13 -10.77
N ARG A 189 -15.80 9.85 -10.97
CA ARG A 189 -16.67 8.80 -11.52
C ARG A 189 -17.89 8.46 -10.65
N GLY A 190 -17.85 8.73 -9.35
CA GLY A 190 -19.03 8.65 -8.48
C GLY A 190 -19.69 7.28 -8.33
N CYS A 191 -18.91 6.18 -8.29
CA CYS A 191 -19.47 4.85 -8.02
C CYS A 191 -20.15 4.81 -6.63
N ARG A 192 -21.41 4.37 -6.57
CA ARG A 192 -22.31 4.54 -5.40
C ARG A 192 -21.96 3.71 -4.17
N PHE A 193 -21.11 2.70 -4.33
CA PHE A 193 -20.57 1.89 -3.24
C PHE A 193 -19.19 2.38 -2.75
N CYS A 194 -18.52 3.25 -3.51
CA CYS A 194 -17.10 3.52 -3.31
C CYS A 194 -16.89 4.69 -2.33
N GLN A 195 -16.54 4.37 -1.08
CA GLN A 195 -16.23 5.38 -0.07
C GLN A 195 -15.12 6.33 -0.51
N ALA A 196 -14.01 5.80 -1.04
CA ALA A 196 -12.89 6.59 -1.52
C ALA A 196 -13.29 7.60 -2.60
N GLY A 197 -14.27 7.25 -3.45
CA GLY A 197 -14.83 8.14 -4.48
C GLY A 197 -15.67 9.31 -3.93
N MET A 198 -16.06 9.25 -2.65
CA MET A 198 -16.80 10.31 -1.97
C MET A 198 -15.89 11.10 -1.01
N ILE A 199 -15.21 10.42 -0.08
CA ILE A 199 -14.46 11.08 0.99
C ILE A 199 -13.22 11.85 0.50
N TRP A 200 -12.66 11.51 -0.66
CA TRP A 200 -11.47 12.18 -1.21
C TRP A 200 -11.77 13.25 -2.26
N ARG A 201 -13.05 13.58 -2.50
CA ARG A 201 -13.41 14.72 -3.36
C ARG A 201 -12.90 16.04 -2.74
N PRO A 202 -12.51 17.04 -3.56
CA PRO A 202 -12.57 17.09 -5.02
C PRO A 202 -11.42 16.33 -5.70
N TYR A 203 -11.51 16.18 -7.02
CA TYR A 203 -10.49 15.52 -7.82
C TYR A 203 -9.34 16.47 -8.16
N ARG A 204 -8.10 16.12 -7.83
CA ARG A 204 -6.92 16.98 -8.00
C ARG A 204 -5.77 16.21 -8.62
N GLU A 205 -5.23 16.73 -9.71
CA GLU A 205 -4.08 16.17 -10.43
C GLU A 205 -2.78 16.89 -10.05
N ARG A 206 -1.67 16.14 -10.09
CA ARG A 206 -0.33 16.72 -10.05
C ARG A 206 0.18 17.06 -11.44
N ASP A 207 1.00 18.08 -11.55
CA ASP A 207 1.65 18.47 -12.78
C ASP A 207 2.69 17.43 -13.22
N SER A 208 2.69 17.10 -14.51
CA SER A 208 3.62 16.13 -15.10
C SER A 208 5.10 16.50 -14.85
N SER A 209 5.43 17.79 -14.88
CA SER A 209 6.80 18.29 -14.62
C SER A 209 7.26 17.99 -13.19
N LEU A 210 6.38 18.19 -12.20
CA LEU A 210 6.63 17.85 -10.80
C LEU A 210 6.80 16.34 -10.62
N LEU A 211 5.96 15.52 -11.29
CA LEU A 211 6.06 14.06 -11.24
C LEU A 211 7.40 13.57 -11.82
N LEU A 212 7.90 14.16 -12.91
CA LEU A 212 9.21 13.82 -13.48
C LEU A 212 10.38 14.18 -12.53
N ASP A 213 10.28 15.29 -11.81
CA ASP A 213 11.24 15.67 -10.77
C ASP A 213 11.20 14.71 -9.56
N ILE A 214 10.00 14.37 -9.09
CA ILE A 214 9.79 13.38 -8.01
C ILE A 214 10.42 12.04 -8.40
N ALA A 215 10.13 11.53 -9.60
CA ALA A 215 10.70 10.29 -10.11
C ALA A 215 12.24 10.33 -10.11
N GLN A 216 12.83 11.42 -10.59
CA GLN A 216 14.29 11.58 -10.65
C GLN A 216 14.91 11.55 -9.25
N LYS A 217 14.35 12.33 -8.32
CA LYS A 217 14.83 12.41 -6.93
C LYS A 217 14.69 11.06 -6.22
N ALA A 218 13.54 10.41 -6.36
CA ALA A 218 13.26 9.13 -5.71
C ALA A 218 14.15 8.01 -6.25
N LEU A 219 14.34 7.89 -7.57
CA LEU A 219 15.25 6.90 -8.16
C LEU A 219 16.68 7.08 -7.67
N LYS A 220 17.18 8.33 -7.70
CA LYS A 220 18.52 8.66 -7.21
C LYS A 220 18.67 8.37 -5.72
N ALA A 221 17.64 8.66 -4.92
CA ALA A 221 17.68 8.46 -3.47
C ALA A 221 17.57 6.99 -3.06
N THR A 222 16.98 6.11 -3.88
CA THR A 222 16.58 4.77 -3.43
C THR A 222 17.18 3.60 -4.22
N GLY A 223 17.57 3.82 -5.48
CA GLY A 223 18.06 2.74 -6.34
C GLY A 223 17.00 1.74 -6.80
N HIS A 224 15.70 2.03 -6.58
CA HIS A 224 14.63 1.20 -7.12
C HIS A 224 14.67 1.16 -8.65
N ASP A 225 14.14 0.08 -9.21
CA ASP A 225 14.02 -0.13 -10.64
C ASP A 225 12.56 -0.23 -11.11
N GLU A 226 11.63 0.23 -10.28
CA GLU A 226 10.20 0.31 -10.61
C GLU A 226 9.56 1.58 -10.03
N ILE A 227 8.79 2.27 -10.87
CA ILE A 227 7.89 3.37 -10.50
C ILE A 227 6.46 2.90 -10.74
N SER A 228 5.64 2.92 -9.69
CA SER A 228 4.19 2.72 -9.77
C SER A 228 3.48 4.06 -9.65
N LEU A 229 2.62 4.36 -10.61
CA LEU A 229 1.71 5.50 -10.49
C LEU A 229 0.60 5.16 -9.48
N LEU A 230 0.11 6.13 -8.71
CA LEU A 230 -0.93 5.93 -7.70
C LEU A 230 -2.05 6.96 -7.91
N SER A 231 -3.28 6.47 -8.09
CA SER A 231 -4.52 7.23 -7.97
C SER A 231 -5.70 6.24 -7.90
N LEU A 232 -6.91 6.74 -7.62
CA LEU A 232 -8.13 5.91 -7.66
C LEU A 232 -8.53 5.49 -9.08
N SER A 233 -8.08 6.24 -10.10
CA SER A 233 -8.26 5.93 -11.51
C SER A 233 -7.13 6.55 -12.32
N ALA A 234 -6.08 5.76 -12.60
CA ALA A 234 -4.86 6.28 -13.23
C ALA A 234 -5.05 6.67 -14.69
N GLY A 235 -5.93 5.95 -15.41
CA GLY A 235 -6.23 6.27 -16.80
C GLY A 235 -7.04 7.55 -16.97
N ASP A 236 -7.68 8.06 -15.91
CA ASP A 236 -8.44 9.31 -15.97
C ASP A 236 -7.53 10.54 -15.82
N TYR A 237 -6.25 10.38 -15.45
CA TYR A 237 -5.32 11.50 -15.33
C TYR A 237 -5.09 12.16 -16.70
N THR A 238 -5.32 13.47 -16.78
CA THR A 238 -5.33 14.25 -18.05
C THR A 238 -4.07 14.02 -18.90
N CYS A 239 -2.91 13.91 -18.25
CA CYS A 239 -1.61 13.82 -18.92
C CYS A 239 -1.02 12.40 -18.93
N ILE A 240 -1.82 11.34 -18.78
CA ILE A 240 -1.33 9.97 -18.57
C ILE A 240 -0.43 9.47 -19.70
N GLU A 241 -0.81 9.69 -20.96
CA GLU A 241 -0.01 9.28 -22.11
C GLU A 241 1.36 9.97 -22.11
N GLY A 242 1.37 11.30 -21.98
CA GLY A 242 2.59 12.11 -21.98
C GLY A 242 3.51 11.76 -20.81
N LEU A 243 2.95 11.59 -19.61
CA LEU A 243 3.71 11.19 -18.43
C LEU A 243 4.35 9.80 -18.61
N MET A 244 3.58 8.82 -19.06
CA MET A 244 4.07 7.46 -19.31
C MET A 244 5.20 7.45 -20.34
N GLN A 245 5.00 8.14 -21.46
CA GLN A 245 6.01 8.22 -22.52
C GLN A 245 7.31 8.86 -22.01
N ASN A 246 7.20 9.99 -21.30
CA ASN A 246 8.36 10.70 -20.74
C ASN A 246 9.11 9.86 -19.69
N LEU A 247 8.41 9.15 -18.80
CA LEU A 247 9.04 8.28 -17.81
C LEU A 247 9.75 7.10 -18.47
N ILE A 248 9.09 6.44 -19.43
CA ILE A 248 9.68 5.31 -20.15
C ILE A 248 10.90 5.80 -20.92
N ASP A 249 10.80 6.83 -21.76
CA ASP A 249 11.92 7.28 -22.59
C ASP A 249 13.11 7.75 -21.76
N LYS A 250 12.87 8.47 -20.66
CA LYS A 250 13.93 8.97 -19.77
C LYS A 250 14.67 7.86 -19.04
N TYR A 251 13.98 6.79 -18.63
CA TYR A 251 14.57 5.75 -17.77
C TYR A 251 14.71 4.36 -18.42
N TYR A 252 14.37 4.22 -19.71
CA TYR A 252 14.49 2.96 -20.44
C TYR A 252 15.93 2.41 -20.43
N ALA A 253 16.92 3.27 -20.66
CA ALA A 253 18.34 2.91 -20.63
C ALA A 253 18.80 2.43 -19.24
N GLN A 254 18.18 2.95 -18.17
CA GLN A 254 18.45 2.56 -16.78
C GLN A 254 17.66 1.31 -16.35
N ARG A 255 16.87 0.74 -17.26
CA ARG A 255 16.01 -0.44 -17.03
C ARG A 255 15.03 -0.25 -15.87
N VAL A 256 14.48 0.95 -15.73
CA VAL A 256 13.42 1.22 -14.75
C VAL A 256 12.07 0.88 -15.38
N ALA A 257 11.28 0.03 -14.71
CA ALA A 257 9.92 -0.28 -15.08
C ALA A 257 8.96 0.82 -14.63
N VAL A 258 7.93 1.09 -15.44
CA VAL A 258 6.82 1.97 -15.06
C VAL A 258 5.56 1.12 -15.00
N ALA A 259 4.97 0.99 -13.82
CA ALA A 259 3.76 0.23 -13.57
C ALA A 259 2.55 1.17 -13.43
N LEU A 260 1.44 0.75 -14.04
CA LEU A 260 0.13 1.33 -13.76
C LEU A 260 -0.61 0.40 -12.80
N PRO A 261 -1.29 0.95 -11.79
CA PRO A 261 -2.24 0.21 -10.99
C PRO A 261 -3.45 -0.18 -11.87
N SER A 262 -4.46 -0.81 -11.25
CA SER A 262 -5.67 -1.24 -11.96
C SER A 262 -6.29 -0.09 -12.78
N LEU A 263 -6.66 -0.37 -14.03
CA LEU A 263 -7.24 0.61 -14.94
C LEU A 263 -8.73 0.34 -15.15
N ARG A 264 -9.50 1.44 -15.29
CA ARG A 264 -10.88 1.39 -15.77
C ARG A 264 -10.88 1.03 -17.25
N VAL A 265 -11.93 0.35 -17.69
CA VAL A 265 -12.10 -0.09 -19.09
C VAL A 265 -12.12 1.13 -20.02
N GLU A 266 -12.84 2.15 -19.60
CA GLU A 266 -13.12 3.39 -20.33
C GLU A 266 -11.87 4.23 -20.61
N SER A 267 -10.81 4.07 -19.80
CA SER A 267 -9.62 4.90 -19.86
C SER A 267 -8.46 4.26 -20.65
N LEU A 268 -8.65 3.05 -21.20
CA LEU A 268 -7.59 2.32 -21.90
C LEU A 268 -7.64 2.54 -23.41
N ASN A 269 -6.63 3.22 -23.97
CA ASN A 269 -6.48 3.45 -25.40
C ASN A 269 -5.25 2.76 -25.99
N GLU A 270 -5.15 2.74 -27.33
CA GLU A 270 -4.08 2.02 -28.06
C GLU A 270 -2.68 2.58 -27.77
N LYS A 271 -2.53 3.90 -27.67
CA LYS A 271 -1.24 4.54 -27.36
C LYS A 271 -0.72 4.11 -26.00
N LEU A 272 -1.60 4.11 -25.00
CA LEU A 272 -1.27 3.66 -23.64
C LEU A 272 -0.86 2.19 -23.65
N ILE A 273 -1.57 1.34 -24.40
CA ILE A 273 -1.22 -0.09 -24.56
C ILE A 273 0.19 -0.23 -25.17
N GLU A 274 0.52 0.53 -26.22
CA GLU A 274 1.85 0.50 -26.85
C GLU A 274 2.97 0.96 -25.90
N SER A 275 2.74 2.03 -25.13
CA SER A 275 3.69 2.48 -24.10
C SER A 275 3.92 1.38 -23.05
N ILE A 276 2.85 0.70 -22.60
CA ILE A 276 2.99 -0.37 -21.61
C ILE A 276 3.69 -1.62 -22.20
N LYS A 277 3.64 -1.88 -23.52
CA LYS A 277 4.40 -3.00 -24.12
C LYS A 277 5.91 -2.89 -23.92
N ARG A 278 6.44 -1.67 -23.79
CA ARG A 278 7.88 -1.39 -23.61
C ARG A 278 8.37 -1.70 -22.19
N VAL A 279 7.46 -1.89 -21.23
CA VAL A 279 7.77 -2.24 -19.84
C VAL A 279 7.43 -3.70 -19.53
N ARG A 280 7.81 -4.16 -18.33
CA ARG A 280 7.60 -5.54 -17.90
C ARG A 280 6.10 -5.88 -17.87
N LYS A 281 5.69 -6.85 -18.69
CA LYS A 281 4.30 -7.32 -18.76
C LYS A 281 3.90 -8.12 -17.51
N THR A 282 3.11 -7.52 -16.62
CA THR A 282 2.43 -8.19 -15.50
C THR A 282 0.98 -8.54 -15.88
N SER A 283 0.23 -9.19 -14.98
CA SER A 283 -1.21 -9.41 -15.17
C SER A 283 -1.97 -8.07 -15.20
N PHE A 284 -2.82 -7.86 -16.19
CA PHE A 284 -3.62 -6.63 -16.31
C PHE A 284 -4.93 -6.77 -15.53
N THR A 285 -5.34 -5.76 -14.75
CA THR A 285 -6.57 -5.84 -13.94
C THR A 285 -7.63 -4.88 -14.48
N LEU A 286 -8.82 -5.41 -14.76
CA LEU A 286 -10.03 -4.69 -15.13
C LEU A 286 -11.08 -4.90 -14.05
N ALA A 287 -11.79 -3.85 -13.69
CA ALA A 287 -12.88 -3.91 -12.72
C ALA A 287 -14.20 -3.59 -13.43
N PRO A 288 -15.00 -4.62 -13.79
CA PRO A 288 -16.40 -4.46 -14.20
C PRO A 288 -17.38 -4.34 -13.02
N GLU A 289 -17.03 -4.87 -11.84
CA GLU A 289 -17.74 -4.88 -10.56
C GLU A 289 -19.08 -5.61 -10.55
N ALA A 290 -19.85 -5.59 -11.64
CA ALA A 290 -21.10 -6.30 -11.77
C ALA A 290 -21.19 -7.08 -13.08
N GLY A 291 -22.07 -8.09 -13.13
CA GLY A 291 -22.25 -8.96 -14.29
C GLY A 291 -22.96 -8.28 -15.46
N THR A 292 -24.02 -7.53 -15.19
CA THR A 292 -24.92 -6.96 -16.21
C THR A 292 -24.74 -5.45 -16.38
N ASP A 293 -25.16 -4.93 -17.53
CA ASP A 293 -25.21 -3.47 -17.77
C ASP A 293 -26.20 -2.78 -16.82
N LYS A 294 -27.30 -3.45 -16.45
CA LYS A 294 -28.26 -2.99 -15.44
C LYS A 294 -27.56 -2.68 -14.12
N MET A 295 -26.85 -3.67 -13.56
CA MET A 295 -26.16 -3.50 -12.29
C MET A 295 -25.03 -2.49 -12.36
N ARG A 296 -24.31 -2.42 -13.49
CA ARG A 296 -23.30 -1.38 -13.70
C ARG A 296 -23.92 0.03 -13.68
N LYS A 297 -25.10 0.24 -14.26
CA LYS A 297 -25.84 1.52 -14.12
C LYS A 297 -26.27 1.79 -12.67
N ILE A 298 -26.78 0.79 -11.95
CA ILE A 298 -27.19 0.91 -10.54
C ILE A 298 -26.02 1.38 -9.67
N ILE A 299 -24.83 0.83 -9.85
CA ILE A 299 -23.64 1.24 -9.07
C ILE A 299 -22.94 2.49 -9.62
N ASN A 300 -23.48 3.12 -10.67
CA ASN A 300 -22.91 4.23 -11.42
C ASN A 300 -21.51 3.92 -11.99
N LYS A 301 -21.44 2.85 -12.78
CA LYS A 301 -20.28 2.40 -13.53
C LYS A 301 -20.64 2.41 -15.02
N GLY A 302 -19.98 3.26 -15.80
CA GLY A 302 -20.40 3.60 -17.16
C GLY A 302 -20.03 2.61 -18.26
N ASN A 303 -19.25 1.56 -17.98
CA ASN A 303 -18.81 0.62 -19.01
C ASN A 303 -19.88 -0.44 -19.35
N THR A 304 -20.05 -0.71 -20.64
CA THR A 304 -20.91 -1.79 -21.13
C THR A 304 -20.18 -3.14 -21.19
N SER A 305 -20.93 -4.22 -21.37
CA SER A 305 -20.36 -5.53 -21.68
C SER A 305 -19.51 -5.50 -22.95
N GLU A 306 -19.94 -4.74 -23.97
CA GLU A 306 -19.23 -4.61 -25.24
C GLU A 306 -17.87 -3.91 -25.07
N ASP A 307 -17.84 -2.80 -24.32
CA ASP A 307 -16.60 -2.07 -24.01
C ASP A 307 -15.58 -2.97 -23.30
N LEU A 308 -16.04 -3.77 -22.34
CA LEU A 308 -15.20 -4.69 -21.60
C LEU A 308 -14.61 -5.76 -22.52
N LEU A 309 -15.44 -6.41 -23.35
CA LEU A 309 -15.01 -7.48 -24.24
C LEU A 309 -14.05 -6.96 -25.31
N SER A 310 -14.32 -5.78 -25.87
CA SER A 310 -13.43 -5.08 -26.81
C SER A 310 -12.07 -4.79 -26.17
N THR A 311 -12.06 -4.27 -24.95
CA THR A 311 -10.82 -3.98 -24.21
C THR A 311 -10.02 -5.24 -23.92
N ILE A 312 -10.69 -6.34 -23.54
CA ILE A 312 -10.06 -7.64 -23.32
C ILE A 312 -9.38 -8.16 -24.59
N ASP A 313 -10.03 -8.09 -25.74
CA ASP A 313 -9.42 -8.50 -27.02
C ASP A 313 -8.20 -7.64 -27.37
N LYS A 314 -8.28 -6.31 -27.16
CA LYS A 314 -7.14 -5.38 -27.36
C LYS A 314 -5.94 -5.74 -26.48
N VAL A 315 -6.16 -5.95 -25.17
CA VAL A 315 -5.09 -6.28 -24.21
C VAL A 315 -4.43 -7.61 -24.57
N PHE A 316 -5.21 -8.64 -24.91
CA PHE A 316 -4.62 -9.93 -25.33
C PHE A 316 -3.93 -9.84 -26.69
N SER A 317 -4.49 -9.10 -27.66
CA SER A 317 -3.85 -8.85 -28.96
C SER A 317 -2.51 -8.12 -28.81
N ALA A 318 -2.37 -7.29 -27.78
CA ALA A 318 -1.13 -6.61 -27.44
C ALA A 318 -0.10 -7.49 -26.69
N GLY A 319 -0.43 -8.76 -26.44
CA GLY A 319 0.50 -9.79 -25.99
C GLY A 319 0.59 -9.98 -24.48
N TRP A 320 -0.41 -9.51 -23.71
CA TRP A 320 -0.57 -9.92 -22.31
C TRP A 320 -0.98 -11.38 -22.23
N LYS A 321 -0.54 -12.07 -21.17
CA LYS A 321 -0.86 -13.50 -20.96
C LYS A 321 -2.00 -13.73 -19.96
N SER A 322 -2.29 -12.73 -19.12
CA SER A 322 -3.33 -12.84 -18.10
C SER A 322 -4.05 -11.52 -17.87
N ILE A 323 -5.36 -11.62 -17.66
CA ILE A 323 -6.23 -10.52 -17.20
C ILE A 323 -6.96 -10.95 -15.93
N LYS A 324 -7.09 -10.04 -14.96
CA LYS A 324 -7.87 -10.21 -13.75
C LYS A 324 -9.14 -9.36 -13.84
N LEU A 325 -10.31 -9.96 -13.59
CA LEU A 325 -11.61 -9.30 -13.56
C LEU A 325 -12.13 -9.24 -12.13
N TYR A 326 -12.53 -8.05 -11.66
CA TYR A 326 -13.09 -7.84 -10.32
C TYR A 326 -14.61 -7.70 -10.36
N PHE A 327 -15.29 -8.55 -9.61
CA PHE A 327 -16.73 -8.54 -9.42
C PHE A 327 -17.08 -8.47 -7.95
N MET A 328 -18.25 -7.92 -7.67
CA MET A 328 -18.89 -7.84 -6.36
C MET A 328 -20.17 -8.65 -6.38
N ILE A 329 -20.57 -9.16 -5.22
CA ILE A 329 -21.90 -9.76 -4.96
C ILE A 329 -22.55 -9.10 -3.76
N GLY A 330 -23.87 -9.20 -3.67
CA GLY A 330 -24.67 -8.58 -2.62
C GLY A 330 -24.90 -7.09 -2.86
N LEU A 331 -24.76 -6.62 -4.09
CA LEU A 331 -25.06 -5.23 -4.44
C LEU A 331 -26.57 -4.94 -4.30
N PRO A 332 -26.97 -3.70 -3.98
CA PRO A 332 -28.38 -3.33 -3.88
C PRO A 332 -29.10 -3.56 -5.22
N GLY A 333 -30.25 -4.25 -5.18
CA GLY A 333 -31.02 -4.60 -6.37
C GLY A 333 -30.43 -5.73 -7.23
N GLU A 334 -29.42 -6.46 -6.73
CA GLU A 334 -28.84 -7.61 -7.44
C GLU A 334 -29.80 -8.82 -7.42
N GLU A 335 -30.18 -9.27 -8.62
CA GLU A 335 -31.07 -10.41 -8.85
C GLU A 335 -30.29 -11.63 -9.36
N GLN A 336 -30.97 -12.77 -9.50
CA GLN A 336 -30.36 -14.01 -9.96
C GLN A 336 -29.77 -13.88 -11.37
N GLU A 337 -30.43 -13.15 -12.27
CA GLU A 337 -29.96 -12.86 -13.62
C GLU A 337 -28.63 -12.08 -13.61
N ASP A 338 -28.36 -11.30 -12.57
CA ASP A 338 -27.12 -10.53 -12.46
C ASP A 338 -25.94 -11.41 -12.05
N LEU A 339 -26.19 -12.40 -11.19
CA LEU A 339 -25.21 -13.44 -10.84
C LEU A 339 -24.88 -14.32 -12.05
N GLU A 340 -25.88 -14.67 -12.84
CA GLU A 340 -25.72 -15.34 -14.13
C GLU A 340 -24.93 -14.47 -15.12
N GLY A 341 -25.20 -13.17 -15.14
CA GLY A 341 -24.43 -12.19 -15.92
C GLY A 341 -22.92 -12.21 -15.61
N ILE A 342 -22.50 -12.45 -14.36
CA ILE A 342 -21.07 -12.60 -14.02
C ILE A 342 -20.47 -13.83 -14.72
N ILE A 343 -21.20 -14.95 -14.71
CA ILE A 343 -20.78 -16.21 -15.34
C ILE A 343 -20.69 -16.02 -16.87
N ASP A 344 -21.72 -15.43 -17.46
CA ASP A 344 -21.81 -15.23 -18.90
C ASP A 344 -20.77 -14.25 -19.42
N LEU A 345 -20.56 -13.14 -18.72
CA LEU A 345 -19.53 -12.17 -19.08
C LEU A 345 -18.12 -12.79 -18.97
N SER A 346 -17.90 -13.62 -17.95
CA SER A 346 -16.64 -14.36 -17.80
C SER A 346 -16.40 -15.33 -18.96
N HIS A 347 -17.44 -16.05 -19.40
CA HIS A 347 -17.35 -16.91 -20.57
C HIS A 347 -17.16 -16.14 -21.88
N ALA A 348 -17.86 -15.00 -22.03
CA ALA A 348 -17.70 -14.12 -23.17
C ALA A 348 -16.28 -13.55 -23.24
N ALA A 349 -15.69 -13.18 -22.10
CA ALA A 349 -14.31 -12.71 -22.01
C ALA A 349 -13.29 -13.77 -22.46
N VAL A 350 -13.48 -15.05 -22.10
CA VAL A 350 -12.62 -16.14 -22.61
C VAL A 350 -12.74 -16.29 -24.14
N ARG A 351 -13.96 -16.16 -24.68
CA ARG A 351 -14.20 -16.21 -26.13
C ARG A 351 -13.53 -15.03 -26.84
N ALA A 352 -13.69 -13.81 -26.31
CA ALA A 352 -13.05 -12.60 -26.83
C ALA A 352 -11.52 -12.72 -26.80
N ALA A 353 -10.95 -13.39 -25.80
CA ALA A 353 -9.52 -13.66 -25.71
C ALA A 353 -8.99 -14.64 -26.79
N LYS A 354 -9.85 -15.30 -27.58
CA LYS A 354 -9.50 -16.27 -28.64
C LYS A 354 -8.38 -17.24 -28.24
N ASN A 355 -8.43 -17.79 -27.02
CA ASN A 355 -7.44 -18.69 -26.43
C ASN A 355 -6.01 -18.12 -26.22
N ARG A 356 -5.81 -16.80 -26.31
CA ARG A 356 -4.49 -16.14 -26.20
C ARG A 356 -3.96 -16.00 -24.76
N GLY A 357 -4.77 -16.28 -23.74
CA GLY A 357 -4.32 -16.17 -22.34
C GLY A 357 -5.23 -16.83 -21.30
N GLN A 358 -5.04 -16.42 -20.04
CA GLN A 358 -5.81 -16.85 -18.87
C GLN A 358 -6.60 -15.69 -18.26
N LEU A 359 -7.79 -15.97 -17.74
CA LEU A 359 -8.58 -15.03 -16.96
C LEU A 359 -8.56 -15.43 -15.49
N THR A 360 -8.45 -14.44 -14.61
CA THR A 360 -8.68 -14.63 -13.18
C THR A 360 -9.90 -13.81 -12.76
N ILE A 361 -10.95 -14.48 -12.30
CA ILE A 361 -12.12 -13.83 -11.70
C ILE A 361 -11.82 -13.66 -10.21
N SER A 362 -12.01 -12.45 -9.68
CA SER A 362 -11.95 -12.16 -8.25
C SER A 362 -13.32 -11.68 -7.79
N LEU A 363 -13.89 -12.34 -6.79
CA LEU A 363 -15.18 -12.00 -6.23
C LEU A 363 -15.02 -11.40 -4.83
N SER A 364 -15.58 -10.22 -4.58
CA SER A 364 -15.71 -9.63 -3.24
C SER A 364 -17.18 -9.50 -2.84
N THR A 365 -17.43 -9.38 -1.54
CA THR A 365 -18.77 -9.11 -1.01
C THR A 365 -18.95 -7.61 -0.84
N PHE A 366 -20.11 -7.09 -1.22
CA PHE A 366 -20.46 -5.70 -0.96
C PHE A 366 -20.54 -5.45 0.55
N VAL A 367 -19.79 -4.45 1.02
CA VAL A 367 -19.83 -3.95 2.40
C VAL A 367 -20.26 -2.50 2.33
N PRO A 368 -21.45 -2.14 2.86
CA PRO A 368 -21.88 -0.75 2.96
C PRO A 368 -20.85 0.08 3.74
N LYS A 369 -20.40 1.18 3.15
CA LYS A 369 -19.42 2.08 3.77
C LYS A 369 -20.07 3.42 4.16
N PRO A 370 -19.67 4.01 5.30
CA PRO A 370 -20.03 5.37 5.67
C PRO A 370 -19.77 6.37 4.55
N HIS A 371 -20.62 7.40 4.43
CA HIS A 371 -20.49 8.48 3.45
C HIS A 371 -20.60 8.02 1.99
N THR A 372 -21.39 6.97 1.74
CA THR A 372 -21.72 6.50 0.40
C THR A 372 -23.24 6.53 0.17
N PRO A 373 -23.72 6.65 -1.08
CA PRO A 373 -25.15 6.50 -1.38
C PRO A 373 -25.75 5.18 -0.89
N PHE A 374 -24.95 4.12 -0.77
CA PHE A 374 -25.38 2.82 -0.26
C PHE A 374 -25.15 2.61 1.24
N GLN A 375 -24.81 3.64 2.01
CA GLN A 375 -24.59 3.49 3.46
C GLN A 375 -25.83 3.02 4.25
N TRP A 376 -27.03 3.20 3.69
CA TRP A 376 -28.30 2.75 4.26
C TRP A 376 -28.74 1.36 3.81
N GLU A 377 -28.05 0.77 2.83
CA GLU A 377 -28.39 -0.55 2.31
C GLU A 377 -27.96 -1.64 3.28
N GLU A 378 -28.63 -2.78 3.20
CA GLU A 378 -28.21 -3.96 3.96
C GLU A 378 -26.93 -4.57 3.39
N GLN A 379 -26.27 -5.37 4.22
CA GLN A 379 -25.26 -6.31 3.77
C GLN A 379 -25.86 -7.71 3.85
N ILE A 380 -25.77 -8.47 2.76
CA ILE A 380 -26.26 -9.85 2.71
C ILE A 380 -25.64 -10.72 3.81
N SER A 381 -26.38 -11.76 4.21
CA SER A 381 -25.96 -12.68 5.28
C SER A 381 -24.70 -13.47 4.90
N LEU A 382 -24.08 -14.08 5.92
CA LEU A 382 -22.91 -14.93 5.71
C LEU A 382 -23.28 -16.17 4.87
N GLU A 383 -24.44 -16.75 5.17
CA GLU A 383 -25.02 -17.90 4.49
C GLU A 383 -25.26 -17.60 3.02
N GLU A 384 -25.97 -16.51 2.73
CA GLU A 384 -26.25 -16.07 1.37
C GLU A 384 -24.98 -15.72 0.58
N THR A 385 -23.99 -15.10 1.25
CA THR A 385 -22.69 -14.84 0.64
C THR A 385 -22.05 -16.15 0.17
N TYR A 386 -22.05 -17.20 1.01
CA TYR A 386 -21.52 -18.50 0.62
C TYR A 386 -22.30 -19.15 -0.51
N GLU A 387 -23.63 -19.02 -0.52
CA GLU A 387 -24.47 -19.54 -1.59
C GLU A 387 -24.13 -18.89 -2.94
N ARG A 388 -24.11 -17.56 -3.00
CA ARG A 388 -23.77 -16.79 -4.21
C ARG A 388 -22.33 -17.08 -4.68
N GLN A 389 -21.35 -17.12 -3.77
CA GLN A 389 -19.97 -17.49 -4.09
C GLN A 389 -19.88 -18.91 -4.68
N ASN A 390 -20.57 -19.88 -4.07
CA ASN A 390 -20.57 -21.26 -4.53
C ASN A 390 -21.28 -21.42 -5.88
N PHE A 391 -22.37 -20.70 -6.10
CA PHE A 391 -23.09 -20.66 -7.36
C PHE A 391 -22.16 -20.24 -8.50
N ILE A 392 -21.52 -19.07 -8.39
CA ILE A 392 -20.60 -18.57 -9.43
C ILE A 392 -19.40 -19.51 -9.59
N ARG A 393 -18.81 -19.99 -8.49
CA ARG A 393 -17.64 -20.88 -8.53
C ARG A 393 -17.94 -22.19 -9.26
N ARG A 394 -19.13 -22.78 -9.08
CA ARG A 394 -19.51 -24.04 -9.75
C ARG A 394 -19.68 -23.85 -11.25
N HIS A 395 -20.22 -22.70 -11.68
CA HIS A 395 -20.55 -22.44 -13.08
C HIS A 395 -19.43 -21.76 -13.89
N THR A 396 -18.33 -21.32 -13.24
CA THR A 396 -17.16 -20.70 -13.90
C THR A 396 -15.97 -21.65 -14.09
N LYS A 397 -16.09 -22.94 -13.71
CA LYS A 397 -15.01 -23.95 -13.84
C LYS A 397 -14.70 -24.26 -15.32
N LYS A 398 -13.73 -23.56 -15.89
CA LYS A 398 -13.13 -23.86 -17.21
C LYS A 398 -11.60 -23.80 -17.16
N ARG A 399 -10.93 -24.53 -18.07
CA ARG A 399 -9.46 -24.64 -18.14
C ARG A 399 -8.70 -23.30 -18.16
N ARG A 400 -9.33 -22.21 -18.59
CA ARG A 400 -8.70 -20.87 -18.73
C ARG A 400 -9.21 -19.83 -17.73
N ILE A 401 -10.04 -20.22 -16.77
CA ILE A 401 -10.58 -19.34 -15.74
C ILE A 401 -10.04 -19.81 -14.38
N SER A 402 -9.26 -18.96 -13.74
CA SER A 402 -8.95 -19.07 -12.31
C SER A 402 -9.99 -18.30 -11.52
N PHE A 403 -10.48 -18.87 -10.43
CA PHE A 403 -11.45 -18.21 -9.56
C PHE A 403 -10.82 -17.92 -8.20
N LYS A 404 -10.90 -16.67 -7.75
CA LYS A 404 -10.50 -16.19 -6.42
C LYS A 404 -11.70 -15.49 -5.78
N TRP A 405 -11.85 -15.60 -4.48
CA TRP A 405 -12.92 -14.92 -3.74
C TRP A 405 -12.42 -14.44 -2.39
N HIS A 406 -13.09 -13.42 -1.86
CA HIS A 406 -12.86 -12.93 -0.51
C HIS A 406 -13.57 -13.82 0.53
N ASP A 407 -12.96 -13.97 1.71
CA ASP A 407 -13.57 -14.74 2.78
C ASP A 407 -14.82 -14.02 3.30
N ALA A 408 -15.98 -14.67 3.21
CA ALA A 408 -17.25 -14.10 3.64
C ALA A 408 -17.26 -13.68 5.12
N ARG A 409 -16.50 -14.39 5.96
CA ARG A 409 -16.35 -14.10 7.40
C ARG A 409 -15.58 -12.81 7.66
N MET A 410 -14.58 -12.52 6.84
CA MET A 410 -13.86 -11.25 6.90
C MET A 410 -14.81 -10.11 6.52
N SER A 411 -15.60 -10.26 5.45
CA SER A 411 -16.59 -9.25 5.05
C SER A 411 -17.72 -9.04 6.04
N PHE A 412 -18.13 -10.09 6.74
CA PHE A 412 -19.04 -9.97 7.87
C PHE A 412 -18.48 -9.03 8.95
N LEU A 413 -17.21 -9.22 9.37
CA LEU A 413 -16.56 -8.34 10.34
C LEU A 413 -16.32 -6.93 9.80
N GLU A 414 -15.91 -6.78 8.54
CA GLU A 414 -15.78 -5.47 7.88
C GLU A 414 -17.09 -4.69 7.95
N GLY A 415 -18.24 -5.36 7.74
CA GLY A 415 -19.57 -4.77 7.85
C GLY A 415 -19.88 -4.24 9.25
N ILE A 416 -19.59 -5.04 10.27
CA ILE A 416 -19.79 -4.67 11.68
C ILE A 416 -18.93 -3.46 12.05
N PHE A 417 -17.64 -3.47 11.71
CA PHE A 417 -16.74 -2.38 12.05
C PHE A 417 -17.01 -1.12 11.23
N SER A 418 -17.23 -1.25 9.93
CA SER A 418 -17.53 -0.14 9.02
C SER A 418 -18.75 0.65 9.47
N ARG A 419 -19.79 -0.04 9.94
CA ARG A 419 -21.07 0.56 10.36
C ARG A 419 -21.28 0.59 11.87
N GLY A 420 -20.26 0.24 12.64
CA GLY A 420 -20.32 0.09 14.09
C GLY A 420 -20.47 1.42 14.79
N ASP A 421 -21.10 1.39 15.97
CA ASP A 421 -21.08 2.49 16.92
C ASP A 421 -20.02 2.25 18.02
N LYS A 422 -20.06 3.05 19.09
CA LYS A 422 -19.11 2.92 20.21
C LYS A 422 -19.20 1.58 20.93
N THR A 423 -20.32 0.87 20.87
CA THR A 423 -20.49 -0.44 21.53
C THR A 423 -19.60 -1.51 20.90
N ILE A 424 -19.29 -1.40 19.61
CA ILE A 424 -18.37 -2.30 18.89
C ILE A 424 -16.95 -2.25 19.48
N GLY A 425 -16.58 -1.17 20.19
CA GLY A 425 -15.33 -1.15 20.95
C GLY A 425 -15.24 -2.27 21.99
N LEU A 426 -16.36 -2.62 22.64
CA LEU A 426 -16.41 -3.73 23.61
C LEU A 426 -16.16 -5.08 22.93
N LEU A 427 -16.74 -5.28 21.73
CA LEU A 427 -16.51 -6.47 20.94
C LEU A 427 -15.04 -6.60 20.53
N LEU A 428 -14.45 -5.49 20.07
CA LEU A 428 -13.05 -5.44 19.64
C LEU A 428 -12.09 -5.77 20.79
N GLU A 429 -12.26 -5.14 21.94
CA GLU A 429 -11.45 -5.41 23.14
C GLU A 429 -11.61 -6.87 23.59
N LYS A 430 -12.84 -7.39 23.58
CA LYS A 430 -13.10 -8.77 23.98
C LYS A 430 -12.42 -9.77 23.05
N ALA A 431 -12.54 -9.59 21.74
CA ALA A 431 -11.92 -10.45 20.74
C ALA A 431 -10.38 -10.38 20.83
N PHE A 432 -9.81 -9.19 21.00
CA PHE A 432 -8.38 -9.00 21.23
C PHE A 432 -7.91 -9.78 22.47
N ASN A 433 -8.61 -9.66 23.60
CA ASN A 433 -8.28 -10.37 24.85
C ASN A 433 -8.40 -11.91 24.72
N MET A 434 -9.25 -12.41 23.83
CA MET A 434 -9.30 -13.84 23.47
C MET A 434 -8.14 -14.28 22.56
N GLY A 435 -7.36 -13.32 22.06
CA GLY A 435 -6.22 -13.54 21.18
C GLY A 435 -6.54 -13.37 19.70
N CYS A 436 -7.46 -12.48 19.29
CA CYS A 436 -7.56 -12.07 17.88
C CYS A 436 -6.47 -11.07 17.52
N ARG A 437 -5.85 -11.26 16.35
CA ARG A 437 -4.82 -10.38 15.76
C ARG A 437 -4.71 -10.70 14.28
N PHE A 438 -4.29 -9.72 13.48
CA PHE A 438 -4.09 -9.85 12.04
C PHE A 438 -5.32 -10.43 11.32
N ASP A 439 -6.50 -9.90 11.61
CA ASP A 439 -7.77 -10.47 11.13
C ASP A 439 -7.96 -10.37 9.60
N GLY A 440 -7.12 -9.62 8.90
CA GLY A 440 -7.05 -9.59 7.44
C GLY A 440 -6.21 -10.71 6.80
N TRP A 441 -5.56 -11.57 7.59
CA TRP A 441 -4.71 -12.67 7.11
C TRP A 441 -5.38 -14.03 7.36
N SER A 442 -5.77 -14.70 6.28
CA SER A 442 -6.63 -15.89 6.35
C SER A 442 -6.00 -17.07 7.07
N GLU A 443 -4.67 -17.16 7.08
CA GLU A 443 -3.89 -18.20 7.76
C GLU A 443 -3.96 -18.14 9.30
N ILE A 444 -4.24 -16.96 9.86
CA ILE A 444 -4.29 -16.72 11.31
C ILE A 444 -5.60 -16.10 11.78
N PHE A 445 -6.55 -15.91 10.85
CA PHE A 445 -7.88 -15.39 11.14
C PHE A 445 -8.70 -16.36 12.01
N ARG A 446 -9.15 -15.88 13.18
CA ARG A 446 -9.85 -16.68 14.20
C ARG A 446 -11.31 -16.30 14.35
N PHE A 447 -12.12 -16.62 13.34
CA PHE A 447 -13.55 -16.33 13.35
C PHE A 447 -14.30 -16.99 14.52
N ASP A 448 -13.84 -18.15 14.97
CA ASP A 448 -14.39 -18.84 16.14
C ASP A 448 -14.31 -17.98 17.42
N LEU A 449 -13.21 -17.24 17.59
CA LEU A 449 -13.05 -16.30 18.71
C LEU A 449 -13.95 -15.08 18.55
N TRP A 450 -14.14 -14.58 17.33
CA TRP A 450 -15.09 -13.49 17.05
C TRP A 450 -16.53 -13.89 17.36
N GLN A 451 -16.96 -15.09 16.99
CA GLN A 451 -18.29 -15.60 17.32
C GLN A 451 -18.48 -15.73 18.83
N LYS A 452 -17.48 -16.25 19.53
CA LYS A 452 -17.49 -16.34 20.99
C LYS A 452 -17.52 -14.95 21.64
N ALA A 453 -16.76 -13.99 21.12
CA ALA A 453 -16.77 -12.61 21.61
C ALA A 453 -18.16 -11.96 21.44
N LEU A 454 -18.79 -12.11 20.26
CA LEU A 454 -20.17 -11.65 20.02
C LEU A 454 -21.15 -12.22 21.05
N GLN A 455 -21.07 -13.52 21.32
CA GLN A 455 -21.91 -14.20 22.30
C GLN A 455 -21.68 -13.67 23.72
N GLU A 456 -20.42 -13.52 24.15
CA GLU A 456 -20.08 -13.06 25.50
C GLU A 456 -20.36 -11.58 25.74
N THR A 457 -20.29 -10.74 24.70
CA THR A 457 -20.68 -9.32 24.81
C THR A 457 -22.19 -9.10 24.64
N GLY A 458 -22.93 -10.10 24.14
CA GLY A 458 -24.35 -9.96 23.80
C GLY A 458 -24.61 -8.99 22.65
N ILE A 459 -23.61 -8.74 21.80
CA ILE A 459 -23.72 -7.82 20.67
C ILE A 459 -24.34 -8.56 19.49
N ASP A 460 -25.48 -8.07 19.02
CA ASP A 460 -26.15 -8.61 17.85
C ASP A 460 -25.60 -7.98 16.57
N ALA A 461 -24.84 -8.76 15.80
CA ALA A 461 -24.28 -8.34 14.52
C ALA A 461 -25.36 -7.88 13.52
N SER A 462 -26.57 -8.44 13.58
CA SER A 462 -27.65 -8.11 12.64
C SER A 462 -28.05 -6.63 12.72
N GLN A 463 -27.90 -6.00 13.90
CA GLN A 463 -28.19 -4.58 14.11
C GLN A 463 -27.28 -3.65 13.30
N PHE A 464 -26.05 -4.09 13.05
CA PHE A 464 -25.08 -3.35 12.24
C PHE A 464 -25.16 -3.74 10.77
N LEU A 465 -25.69 -4.93 10.46
CA LEU A 465 -25.71 -5.48 9.11
C LEU A 465 -26.98 -5.13 8.30
N ARG A 466 -28.10 -4.88 8.98
CA ARG A 466 -29.41 -4.53 8.38
C ARG A 466 -29.40 -3.26 7.53
N ALA A 467 -30.45 -3.10 6.72
CA ALA A 467 -30.81 -1.81 6.14
C ALA A 467 -31.13 -0.79 7.24
N ARG A 468 -30.84 0.49 6.97
CA ARG A 468 -31.07 1.61 7.91
C ARG A 468 -32.13 2.57 7.38
N GLY A 469 -32.90 3.15 8.29
CA GLY A 469 -33.86 4.18 7.94
C GLY A 469 -33.16 5.46 7.48
N LEU A 470 -33.80 6.22 6.57
CA LEU A 470 -33.22 7.47 6.07
C LEU A 470 -33.22 8.57 7.14
N ASP A 471 -34.09 8.47 8.15
CA ASP A 471 -34.16 9.39 9.30
C ASP A 471 -33.37 8.89 10.52
N GLU A 472 -32.74 7.72 10.42
CA GLU A 472 -31.91 7.15 11.49
C GLU A 472 -30.64 8.00 11.67
N THR A 473 -30.30 8.33 12.91
CA THR A 473 -29.00 8.94 13.24
C THR A 473 -27.91 7.89 13.11
N LEU A 474 -26.96 8.14 12.20
CA LEU A 474 -25.84 7.25 11.94
C LEU A 474 -24.68 7.53 12.90
N PRO A 475 -23.88 6.51 13.28
CA PRO A 475 -22.73 6.69 14.17
C PRO A 475 -21.67 7.68 13.71
N TRP A 476 -21.68 8.03 12.42
CA TRP A 476 -20.74 8.95 11.76
C TRP A 476 -21.39 10.25 11.27
N ASP A 477 -22.65 10.53 11.63
CA ASP A 477 -23.34 11.76 11.21
C ASP A 477 -22.65 13.05 11.70
N ASN A 478 -21.81 12.94 12.74
CA ASN A 478 -21.01 14.06 13.25
C ASN A 478 -19.74 14.34 12.44
N ILE A 479 -19.43 13.52 11.42
CA ILE A 479 -18.26 13.69 10.56
C ILE A 479 -18.73 14.20 9.20
N ASP A 480 -18.31 15.40 8.82
CA ASP A 480 -18.61 15.97 7.51
C ASP A 480 -17.48 15.65 6.52
N CYS A 481 -17.77 14.73 5.59
CA CYS A 481 -16.86 14.35 4.52
C CYS A 481 -16.87 15.30 3.31
N GLY A 482 -17.61 16.41 3.38
CA GLY A 482 -17.79 17.42 2.34
C GLY A 482 -18.89 17.09 1.32
N VAL A 483 -19.34 15.84 1.23
CA VAL A 483 -20.46 15.45 0.35
C VAL A 483 -21.77 15.59 1.12
N SER A 484 -22.74 16.32 0.56
CA SER A 484 -24.02 16.57 1.22
C SER A 484 -24.87 15.31 1.35
N ARG A 485 -25.64 15.21 2.44
CA ARG A 485 -26.61 14.11 2.65
C ARG A 485 -27.62 14.05 1.50
N ASP A 486 -28.12 15.19 1.05
CA ASP A 486 -29.09 15.30 -0.04
C ASP A 486 -28.56 14.68 -1.34
N PHE A 487 -27.29 14.94 -1.68
CA PHE A 487 -26.65 14.32 -2.84
C PHE A 487 -26.55 12.80 -2.70
N LEU A 488 -26.21 12.29 -1.51
CA LEU A 488 -26.14 10.84 -1.27
C LEU A 488 -27.52 10.17 -1.40
N LEU A 489 -28.58 10.83 -0.93
CA LEU A 489 -29.96 10.35 -1.06
C LEU A 489 -30.44 10.40 -2.51
N GLU A 490 -30.13 11.47 -3.25
CA GLU A 490 -30.42 11.60 -4.67
C GLU A 490 -29.74 10.48 -5.48
N GLU A 491 -28.46 10.20 -5.21
CA GLU A 491 -27.74 9.11 -5.85
C GLU A 491 -28.32 7.73 -5.52
N LYS A 492 -28.77 7.50 -4.28
CA LYS A 492 -29.50 6.28 -3.91
C LYS A 492 -30.78 6.14 -4.71
N GLN A 493 -31.55 7.22 -4.85
CA GLN A 493 -32.79 7.23 -5.63
C GLN A 493 -32.54 6.98 -7.12
N LYS A 494 -31.48 7.58 -7.70
CA LYS A 494 -31.07 7.29 -9.08
C LYS A 494 -30.66 5.83 -9.25
N ALA A 495 -30.01 5.22 -8.27
CA ALA A 495 -29.69 3.80 -8.29
C ALA A 495 -30.95 2.94 -8.39
N HIS A 496 -31.96 3.21 -7.55
CA HIS A 496 -33.25 2.51 -7.58
C HIS A 496 -33.99 2.68 -8.91
N ASN A 497 -33.82 3.84 -9.55
CA ASN A 497 -34.42 4.14 -10.86
C ASN A 497 -33.56 3.71 -12.06
N ASN A 498 -32.43 3.03 -11.85
CA ASN A 498 -31.46 2.65 -12.89
C ASN A 498 -30.91 3.83 -13.71
N LEU A 499 -30.86 5.02 -13.11
CA LEU A 499 -30.37 6.23 -13.76
C LEU A 499 -28.86 6.41 -13.52
N PRO A 500 -28.06 6.65 -14.58
CA PRO A 500 -26.66 6.99 -14.42
C PRO A 500 -26.50 8.43 -13.90
N THR A 501 -25.29 8.76 -13.47
CA THR A 501 -24.92 10.12 -13.10
C THR A 501 -23.69 10.51 -13.90
N PRO A 502 -23.76 11.61 -14.68
CA PRO A 502 -22.68 12.00 -15.57
C PRO A 502 -21.44 12.43 -14.78
N ASP A 503 -20.30 12.41 -15.47
CA ASP A 503 -19.00 12.67 -14.87
C ASP A 503 -18.73 14.18 -14.87
N CYS A 504 -18.64 14.81 -13.70
CA CYS A 504 -18.40 16.25 -13.57
C CYS A 504 -17.01 16.72 -14.03
N ARG A 505 -16.18 15.83 -14.59
CA ARG A 505 -15.00 16.20 -15.39
C ARG A 505 -15.40 16.69 -16.78
N PHE A 506 -16.36 16.04 -17.42
CA PHE A 506 -16.72 16.25 -18.83
C PHE A 506 -18.06 16.95 -18.98
N ASP A 507 -18.95 16.73 -18.02
CA ASP A 507 -20.30 17.27 -17.96
C ASP A 507 -20.43 18.31 -16.83
N GLU A 508 -21.64 18.83 -16.66
CA GLU A 508 -21.95 19.83 -15.64
C GLU A 508 -21.77 19.31 -14.20
N CYS A 509 -21.52 20.24 -13.27
CA CYS A 509 -21.39 19.92 -11.86
C CYS A 509 -22.67 19.31 -11.30
N GLN A 510 -22.53 18.16 -10.61
CA GLN A 510 -23.65 17.44 -9.98
C GLN A 510 -23.97 17.94 -8.55
N LEU A 511 -23.48 19.13 -8.17
CA LEU A 511 -23.80 19.83 -6.92
C LEU A 511 -23.65 19.00 -5.62
N CYS A 512 -22.63 18.13 -5.55
CA CYS A 512 -22.41 17.25 -4.39
C CYS A 512 -22.04 17.96 -3.07
N GLY A 513 -21.90 19.29 -3.04
CA GLY A 513 -21.58 20.09 -1.86
C GLY A 513 -20.08 20.33 -1.60
N VAL A 514 -19.18 19.65 -2.31
CA VAL A 514 -17.73 19.70 -2.04
C VAL A 514 -17.05 20.96 -2.58
N CYS A 515 -17.34 21.33 -3.84
CA CYS A 515 -16.65 22.42 -4.51
C CYS A 515 -17.31 23.76 -4.21
N ASP A 516 -16.53 24.74 -3.74
CA ASP A 516 -16.94 26.15 -3.61
C ASP A 516 -16.58 26.99 -4.85
N PHE A 517 -15.77 26.41 -5.76
CA PHE A 517 -15.25 27.01 -6.99
C PHE A 517 -14.33 28.24 -6.80
N SER A 518 -14.12 28.70 -5.56
CA SER A 518 -13.15 29.74 -5.21
C SER A 518 -11.80 29.12 -4.81
N THR A 519 -11.83 28.20 -3.86
CA THR A 519 -10.65 27.58 -3.24
C THR A 519 -10.66 26.09 -3.50
N THR A 520 -11.79 25.43 -3.25
CA THR A 520 -11.99 23.99 -3.39
C THR A 520 -12.68 23.70 -4.71
N LYS A 521 -11.94 23.13 -5.66
CA LYS A 521 -12.46 22.72 -6.98
C LYS A 521 -11.66 21.56 -7.55
N ASN A 522 -12.15 20.98 -8.65
CA ASN A 522 -11.37 20.03 -9.40
C ASN A 522 -10.14 20.73 -10.01
N ILE A 523 -8.98 20.09 -9.95
CA ILE A 523 -7.73 20.57 -10.56
C ILE A 523 -7.24 19.51 -11.53
N PHE A 524 -7.03 19.92 -12.78
CA PHE A 524 -6.51 19.07 -13.84
C PHE A 524 -5.14 19.57 -14.27
N SER A 525 -4.21 18.65 -14.52
CA SER A 525 -2.91 18.96 -15.10
C SER A 525 -3.11 19.45 -16.52
N THR A 526 -2.35 20.45 -16.93
CA THR A 526 -2.34 20.91 -18.31
C THR A 526 -1.44 19.99 -19.16
N PRO A 527 -1.89 19.55 -20.35
CA PRO A 527 -1.01 18.91 -21.32
C PRO A 527 0.12 19.87 -21.67
N ASP A 528 1.35 19.50 -21.32
CA ASP A 528 2.52 20.29 -21.68
C ASP A 528 2.85 20.02 -23.16
N ASP A 529 2.29 20.84 -24.06
CA ASP A 529 2.57 20.78 -25.51
C ASP A 529 4.05 21.05 -25.85
N SER A 530 4.84 21.53 -24.87
CA SER A 530 6.13 22.18 -25.11
C SER A 530 7.39 21.38 -24.75
N LYS A 531 7.29 20.15 -24.22
CA LYS A 531 8.48 19.35 -23.85
C LYS A 531 8.44 17.90 -24.31
N LYS A 532 8.54 17.68 -25.61
CA LYS A 532 9.24 16.49 -26.15
C LYS A 532 10.74 16.62 -25.86
N THR A 533 11.15 16.54 -24.59
CA THR A 533 12.56 16.80 -24.20
C THR A 533 13.47 15.56 -24.27
N ALA A 534 12.95 14.37 -24.51
CA ALA A 534 13.78 13.20 -24.68
C ALA A 534 13.50 12.55 -26.04
N GLN A 535 14.52 12.49 -26.91
CA GLN A 535 14.54 11.43 -27.92
C GLN A 535 14.44 10.09 -27.18
N PRO A 536 13.73 9.08 -27.73
CA PRO A 536 13.67 7.77 -27.10
C PRO A 536 15.11 7.31 -26.86
N GLY A 537 15.50 7.14 -25.60
CA GLY A 537 16.77 6.53 -25.28
C GLY A 537 16.81 5.19 -26.00
N SER A 538 17.70 5.04 -26.99
CA SER A 538 17.85 3.78 -27.68
C SER A 538 18.17 2.72 -26.63
N ALA A 539 17.58 1.53 -26.77
CA ALA A 539 18.16 0.38 -26.10
C ALA A 539 19.63 0.35 -26.54
N PRO A 540 20.61 0.11 -25.66
CA PRO A 540 21.94 -0.18 -26.12
C PRO A 540 21.83 -1.32 -27.14
N ASP A 541 22.11 -1.03 -28.41
CA ASP A 541 22.17 -2.05 -29.44
C ASP A 541 23.13 -3.13 -28.93
N ALA A 542 22.71 -4.39 -29.01
CA ALA A 542 23.49 -5.53 -28.51
C ALA A 542 24.81 -5.76 -29.26
N VAL A 543 25.17 -4.85 -30.17
CA VAL A 543 26.27 -4.95 -31.11
C VAL A 543 27.32 -3.92 -30.70
N ASN A 544 28.39 -4.39 -30.03
CA ASN A 544 29.56 -3.64 -29.53
C ASN A 544 29.45 -2.88 -28.19
N ILE A 545 28.89 -3.51 -27.15
CA ILE A 545 29.05 -3.00 -25.78
C ILE A 545 30.36 -3.55 -25.19
N LEU A 546 31.30 -2.65 -24.86
CA LEU A 546 32.48 -2.95 -24.04
C LEU A 546 32.03 -3.65 -22.74
N ARG A 547 32.45 -4.89 -22.52
CA ARG A 547 32.14 -5.62 -21.28
C ARG A 547 33.38 -5.72 -20.42
N ASN A 548 33.50 -4.79 -19.48
CA ASN A 548 34.48 -4.88 -18.40
C ASN A 548 33.87 -5.63 -17.22
N THR A 549 34.69 -6.38 -16.49
CA THR A 549 34.28 -7.03 -15.24
C THR A 549 35.11 -6.47 -14.10
N TYR A 550 34.45 -6.06 -13.03
CA TYR A 550 35.10 -5.52 -11.83
C TYR A 550 34.81 -6.43 -10.64
N ARG A 551 35.84 -6.79 -9.89
CA ARG A 551 35.73 -7.58 -8.66
C ARG A 551 35.68 -6.64 -7.48
N PHE A 552 34.63 -6.76 -6.69
CA PHE A 552 34.41 -6.04 -5.45
C PHE A 552 34.65 -6.99 -4.29
N ALA A 553 35.44 -6.55 -3.31
CA ALA A 553 35.54 -7.20 -2.02
C ALA A 553 34.74 -6.39 -0.99
N PHE A 554 33.88 -7.08 -0.24
CA PHE A 554 32.99 -6.45 0.73
C PHE A 554 32.93 -7.24 2.03
N ARG A 555 32.51 -6.57 3.10
CA ARG A 555 32.26 -7.16 4.42
C ARG A 555 30.82 -6.97 4.86
N LYS A 556 30.38 -7.87 5.74
CA LYS A 556 29.06 -7.93 6.35
C LYS A 556 29.19 -8.18 7.84
N VAL A 557 28.99 -7.15 8.65
CA VAL A 557 29.17 -7.15 10.11
C VAL A 557 27.94 -6.58 10.83
N ASP A 558 27.93 -6.65 12.16
CA ASP A 558 26.89 -6.07 13.02
C ASP A 558 25.47 -6.53 12.67
N ARG A 559 24.57 -5.61 12.30
CA ARG A 559 23.19 -5.93 11.91
C ARG A 559 23.12 -6.57 10.53
N ALA A 560 24.09 -6.31 9.65
CA ALA A 560 24.07 -6.83 8.29
C ALA A 560 24.20 -8.35 8.25
N LYS A 561 24.76 -8.99 9.29
CA LYS A 561 24.83 -10.46 9.38
C LYS A 561 23.48 -11.16 9.35
N PHE A 562 22.41 -10.46 9.76
CA PHE A 562 21.05 -10.98 9.73
C PHE A 562 20.41 -10.86 8.34
N LEU A 563 21.08 -10.24 7.37
CA LEU A 563 20.65 -10.24 5.98
C LEU A 563 21.01 -11.57 5.32
N SER A 564 20.03 -12.18 4.67
CA SER A 564 20.20 -13.27 3.73
C SER A 564 20.96 -12.83 2.49
N HIS A 565 21.41 -13.80 1.70
CA HIS A 565 22.12 -13.51 0.44
C HIS A 565 21.27 -12.68 -0.54
N LEU A 566 19.96 -12.91 -0.59
CA LEU A 566 19.06 -12.17 -1.47
C LEU A 566 18.99 -10.69 -1.07
N GLU A 567 18.96 -10.40 0.24
CA GLU A 567 18.89 -9.03 0.77
C GLU A 567 20.21 -8.29 0.59
N ILE A 568 21.35 -8.97 0.76
CA ILE A 568 22.69 -8.43 0.47
C ILE A 568 22.80 -8.08 -1.03
N SER A 569 22.40 -9.01 -1.90
CA SER A 569 22.41 -8.81 -3.35
C SER A 569 21.53 -7.62 -3.77
N ALA A 570 20.33 -7.52 -3.19
CA ALA A 570 19.43 -6.39 -3.42
C ALA A 570 20.04 -5.06 -2.95
N ALA A 571 20.63 -5.01 -1.75
CA ALA A 571 21.26 -3.81 -1.20
C ALA A 571 22.46 -3.34 -2.06
N LEU A 572 23.34 -4.26 -2.46
CA LEU A 572 24.47 -3.96 -3.33
C LEU A 572 24.02 -3.46 -4.71
N ASN A 573 23.02 -4.11 -5.32
CA ASN A 573 22.47 -3.68 -6.60
C ASN A 573 21.85 -2.27 -6.53
N ARG A 574 21.07 -1.99 -5.49
CA ARG A 574 20.51 -0.63 -5.27
C ARG A 574 21.60 0.41 -5.08
N ALA A 575 22.63 0.11 -4.29
CA ALA A 575 23.75 1.03 -4.09
C ALA A 575 24.50 1.32 -5.40
N LEU A 576 24.75 0.30 -6.24
CA LEU A 576 25.33 0.46 -7.58
C LEU A 576 24.45 1.35 -8.48
N ARG A 577 23.12 1.17 -8.44
CA ARG A 577 22.18 2.02 -9.18
C ARG A 577 22.15 3.47 -8.67
N GLN A 578 22.14 3.69 -7.35
CA GLN A 578 22.16 5.03 -6.73
C GLN A 578 23.41 5.82 -7.12
N CYS A 579 24.53 5.13 -7.32
CA CYS A 579 25.80 5.73 -7.74
C CYS A 579 25.91 5.93 -9.25
N GLY A 580 24.93 5.48 -10.05
CA GLY A 580 25.00 5.53 -11.49
C GLY A 580 26.06 4.59 -12.08
N PHE A 581 26.39 3.48 -11.40
CA PHE A 581 27.35 2.51 -11.92
C PHE A 581 26.84 1.95 -13.28
N PRO A 582 27.70 1.86 -14.32
CA PRO A 582 27.32 1.49 -15.67
C PRO A 582 27.02 -0.01 -15.82
N LEU A 583 26.01 -0.53 -15.11
CA LEU A 583 25.66 -1.95 -15.04
C LEU A 583 25.44 -2.56 -16.43
N PHE A 584 26.09 -3.69 -16.68
CA PHE A 584 25.82 -4.54 -17.83
C PHE A 584 24.66 -5.50 -17.52
N TYR A 585 23.71 -5.65 -18.43
CA TYR A 585 22.51 -6.47 -18.24
C TYR A 585 22.50 -7.71 -19.15
N SER A 586 21.81 -8.77 -18.73
CA SER A 586 21.58 -9.95 -19.56
C SER A 586 20.63 -9.67 -20.73
N SER A 587 20.77 -10.45 -21.81
CA SER A 587 19.79 -10.49 -22.91
C SER A 587 18.51 -11.23 -22.48
N GLY A 588 17.35 -10.83 -23.01
CA GLY A 588 16.07 -11.52 -22.79
C GLY A 588 14.91 -10.60 -22.35
N PHE A 589 13.73 -11.18 -22.10
CA PHE A 589 12.51 -10.44 -21.74
C PHE A 589 12.56 -9.76 -20.36
N HIS A 590 13.43 -10.24 -19.46
CA HIS A 590 13.69 -9.68 -18.13
C HIS A 590 15.20 -9.52 -17.94
N PRO A 591 15.78 -8.41 -18.43
CA PRO A 591 17.22 -8.17 -18.29
C PRO A 591 17.58 -7.94 -16.82
N HIS A 592 18.49 -8.76 -16.30
CA HIS A 592 19.04 -8.61 -14.95
C HIS A 592 20.49 -8.12 -15.01
N PRO A 593 20.94 -7.33 -14.03
CA PRO A 593 22.35 -6.93 -13.97
C PRO A 593 23.22 -8.17 -13.85
N LYS A 594 24.31 -8.22 -14.63
CA LYS A 594 25.27 -9.33 -14.60
C LYS A 594 26.18 -9.17 -13.39
N ILE A 595 25.70 -9.67 -12.25
CA ILE A 595 26.42 -9.78 -10.99
C ILE A 595 26.60 -11.26 -10.68
N SER A 596 27.79 -11.65 -10.27
CA SER A 596 28.10 -13.01 -9.82
C SER A 596 28.74 -12.94 -8.44
N PHE A 597 28.28 -13.76 -7.52
CA PHE A 597 28.81 -13.82 -6.16
C PHE A 597 29.69 -15.07 -6.02
N GLY A 598 30.72 -14.99 -5.18
CA GLY A 598 31.56 -16.15 -4.87
C GLY A 598 30.77 -17.18 -4.08
N THR A 599 30.49 -16.88 -2.82
CA THR A 599 29.83 -17.77 -1.87
C THR A 599 28.98 -16.94 -0.91
N ALA A 600 27.88 -17.51 -0.43
CA ALA A 600 27.03 -16.85 0.56
C ALA A 600 27.31 -17.39 1.97
N THR A 601 27.49 -16.48 2.94
CA THR A 601 27.55 -16.84 4.36
C THR A 601 26.14 -17.09 4.93
N ALA A 602 26.05 -17.97 5.94
CA ALA A 602 24.79 -18.23 6.62
C ALA A 602 24.25 -16.98 7.33
N VAL A 603 22.93 -16.89 7.47
CA VAL A 603 22.29 -15.81 8.24
C VAL A 603 22.73 -15.91 9.70
N GLY A 604 23.17 -14.79 10.27
CA GLY A 604 23.74 -14.70 11.62
C GLY A 604 25.27 -14.73 11.65
N THR A 605 25.94 -15.09 10.55
CA THR A 605 27.40 -15.12 10.46
C THR A 605 27.94 -13.80 9.89
N GLU A 606 28.90 -13.20 10.60
CA GLU A 606 29.67 -12.07 10.09
C GLU A 606 30.68 -12.56 9.06
N SER A 607 30.94 -11.72 8.06
CA SER A 607 31.95 -11.99 7.05
C SER A 607 32.80 -10.75 6.86
N PHE A 608 34.11 -10.91 7.02
CA PHE A 608 35.06 -9.82 6.80
C PHE A 608 35.50 -9.70 5.33
N GLN A 609 35.19 -10.71 4.51
CA GLN A 609 35.68 -10.81 3.15
C GLN A 609 34.79 -11.72 2.30
N GLU A 610 33.89 -11.10 1.54
CA GLU A 610 33.11 -11.71 0.48
C GLU A 610 33.42 -11.02 -0.85
N TYR A 611 33.10 -11.69 -1.96
CA TYR A 611 33.43 -11.20 -3.29
C TYR A 611 32.23 -11.23 -4.25
N MET A 612 32.14 -10.21 -5.09
CA MET A 612 31.24 -10.19 -6.25
C MET A 612 31.96 -9.65 -7.49
N ASP A 613 31.63 -10.21 -8.65
CA ASP A 613 32.07 -9.76 -9.97
C ASP A 613 30.88 -9.06 -10.62
N VAL A 614 31.07 -7.79 -11.01
CA VAL A 614 30.04 -6.94 -11.60
C VAL A 614 30.45 -6.58 -13.03
N GLY A 615 29.58 -6.89 -13.98
CA GLY A 615 29.75 -6.48 -15.38
C GLY A 615 29.38 -5.01 -15.57
N ALA A 616 30.20 -4.29 -16.35
CA ALA A 616 29.97 -2.90 -16.72
C ALA A 616 29.97 -2.73 -18.25
N ASN A 617 29.17 -1.77 -18.74
CA ASN A 617 29.10 -1.40 -20.16
C ASN A 617 30.01 -0.21 -20.54
N GLN A 618 30.71 0.37 -19.56
CA GLN A 618 31.67 1.46 -19.70
C GLN A 618 32.89 1.19 -18.81
N THR A 619 34.02 1.79 -19.16
CA THR A 619 35.22 1.77 -18.32
C THR A 619 35.05 2.68 -17.10
N VAL A 620 35.47 2.18 -15.95
CA VAL A 620 35.53 2.87 -14.67
C VAL A 620 36.98 2.85 -14.19
N ASP A 621 37.55 4.04 -13.95
CA ASP A 621 38.96 4.18 -13.57
C ASP A 621 39.16 4.73 -12.14
N ASP A 622 38.19 5.50 -11.60
CA ASP A 622 38.27 6.08 -10.25
C ASP A 622 37.58 5.19 -9.20
N PHE A 623 38.29 4.16 -8.74
CA PHE A 623 37.79 3.25 -7.72
C PHE A 623 37.69 3.89 -6.33
N ILE A 624 38.45 4.94 -6.04
CA ILE A 624 38.42 5.61 -4.73
C ILE A 624 37.10 6.36 -4.56
N SER A 625 36.76 7.19 -5.54
CA SER A 625 35.49 7.93 -5.54
C SER A 625 34.29 7.00 -5.66
N LEU A 626 34.39 5.97 -6.51
CA LEU A 626 33.32 4.98 -6.65
C LEU A 626 33.04 4.25 -5.33
N LYS A 627 34.08 3.76 -4.65
CA LYS A 627 33.96 3.09 -3.35
C LYS A 627 33.29 4.00 -2.32
N LYS A 628 33.73 5.26 -2.22
CA LYS A 628 33.13 6.25 -1.31
C LYS A 628 31.64 6.44 -1.59
N THR A 629 31.26 6.56 -2.86
CA THR A 629 29.87 6.79 -3.27
C THR A 629 29.01 5.55 -2.98
N ILE A 630 29.48 4.35 -3.32
CA ILE A 630 28.74 3.10 -3.04
C ILE A 630 28.54 2.90 -1.55
N ASN A 631 29.60 3.07 -0.74
CA ASN A 631 29.50 2.89 0.71
C ASN A 631 28.55 3.90 1.37
N SER A 632 28.38 5.10 0.80
CA SER A 632 27.39 6.08 1.30
C SER A 632 25.94 5.65 1.08
N ALA A 633 25.71 4.68 0.19
CA ALA A 633 24.41 4.15 -0.17
C ALA A 633 24.13 2.76 0.44
N LEU A 634 25.14 2.10 1.01
CA LEU A 634 24.99 0.79 1.65
C LEU A 634 24.38 0.91 3.06
N PRO A 635 23.63 -0.11 3.51
CA PRO A 635 23.18 -0.16 4.89
C PRO A 635 24.35 -0.33 5.86
N SER A 636 24.16 0.13 7.10
CA SER A 636 25.09 -0.07 8.19
C SER A 636 25.47 -1.56 8.34
N GLY A 637 26.77 -1.82 8.45
CA GLY A 637 27.35 -3.16 8.51
C GLY A 637 27.73 -3.78 7.15
N LEU A 638 27.33 -3.17 6.02
CA LEU A 638 27.86 -3.54 4.68
C LEU A 638 28.86 -2.49 4.19
N GLU A 639 30.00 -2.95 3.69
CA GLU A 639 31.02 -2.07 3.15
C GLU A 639 31.83 -2.75 2.06
N ILE A 640 32.03 -2.04 0.95
CA ILE A 640 33.00 -2.37 -0.09
C ILE A 640 34.32 -1.74 0.31
N TYR A 641 35.38 -2.54 0.46
CA TYR A 641 36.71 -2.04 0.83
C TYR A 641 37.71 -2.09 -0.34
N GLU A 642 37.47 -2.93 -1.35
CA GLU A 642 38.32 -3.08 -2.53
C GLU A 642 37.50 -3.22 -3.81
N ILE A 643 37.99 -2.60 -4.90
CA ILE A 643 37.48 -2.76 -6.27
C ILE A 643 38.70 -2.95 -7.17
N LYS A 644 38.69 -3.97 -8.03
CA LYS A 644 39.72 -4.17 -9.05
C LYS A 644 39.13 -4.57 -10.40
N THR A 645 39.82 -4.24 -11.48
CA THR A 645 39.51 -4.77 -12.82
C THR A 645 39.88 -6.25 -12.88
N VAL A 646 39.01 -7.06 -13.47
CA VAL A 646 39.26 -8.49 -13.73
C VAL A 646 39.73 -8.64 -15.17
N SER A 647 40.95 -9.14 -15.35
CA SER A 647 41.47 -9.48 -16.69
C SER A 647 40.75 -10.71 -17.29
N PRO A 648 40.62 -10.83 -18.61
CA PRO A 648 40.00 -12.00 -19.24
C PRO A 648 40.66 -13.34 -18.90
N GLN A 649 41.94 -13.32 -18.50
CA GLN A 649 42.73 -14.50 -18.13
C GLN A 649 42.58 -14.90 -16.65
N GLU A 650 42.02 -14.02 -15.81
CA GLU A 650 41.77 -14.35 -14.40
C GLU A 650 40.67 -15.41 -14.25
N LYS A 651 40.83 -16.27 -13.24
CA LYS A 651 39.82 -17.27 -12.90
C LYS A 651 38.51 -16.59 -12.48
N SER A 652 37.39 -17.24 -12.83
CA SER A 652 36.08 -16.89 -12.27
C SER A 652 36.12 -16.94 -10.73
N LEU A 653 35.20 -16.23 -10.07
CA LEU A 653 35.12 -16.23 -8.61
C LEU A 653 35.15 -17.63 -8.00
N ALA A 654 34.36 -18.55 -8.55
CA ALA A 654 34.31 -19.93 -8.08
C ALA A 654 35.66 -20.67 -8.24
N GLY A 655 36.40 -20.39 -9.32
CA GLY A 655 37.73 -20.98 -9.55
C GLY A 655 38.87 -20.30 -8.80
N ALA A 656 38.65 -19.09 -8.29
CA ALA A 656 39.62 -18.31 -7.52
C ALA A 656 39.50 -18.54 -6.00
N LEU A 657 38.39 -19.12 -5.53
CA LEU A 657 38.17 -19.40 -4.12
C LEU A 657 38.96 -20.65 -3.68
N HIS A 658 39.84 -20.50 -2.69
CA HIS A 658 40.67 -21.59 -2.17
C HIS A 658 40.10 -22.27 -0.92
N GLY A 659 39.28 -21.56 -0.14
CA GLY A 659 38.74 -22.04 1.13
C GLY A 659 38.18 -20.90 1.98
N PHE A 660 37.85 -21.21 3.24
CA PHE A 660 37.31 -20.26 4.21
C PHE A 660 38.12 -20.30 5.51
N VAL A 661 38.21 -19.16 6.18
CA VAL A 661 38.77 -19.05 7.53
C VAL A 661 37.63 -18.69 8.47
N TYR A 662 37.45 -19.45 9.54
CA TYR A 662 36.42 -19.22 10.54
C TYR A 662 37.05 -18.78 11.86
N GLU A 663 36.53 -17.71 12.43
CA GLU A 663 36.75 -17.34 13.82
C GLU A 663 35.50 -17.73 14.63
N ILE A 664 35.67 -18.57 15.65
CA ILE A 664 34.57 -19.08 16.46
C ILE A 664 34.75 -18.56 17.89
N ASN A 665 33.82 -17.70 18.31
CA ASN A 665 33.76 -17.21 19.68
C ASN A 665 32.94 -18.17 20.54
N LEU A 666 33.61 -18.75 21.54
CA LEU A 666 33.01 -19.72 22.46
C LEU A 666 32.70 -19.05 23.80
N PRO A 667 31.59 -19.43 24.47
CA PRO A 667 31.29 -18.90 25.81
C PRO A 667 32.35 -19.34 26.83
N GLU A 668 32.55 -18.54 27.88
CA GLU A 668 33.59 -18.79 28.90
C GLU A 668 33.49 -20.18 29.56
N ASN A 669 32.28 -20.73 29.67
CA ASN A 669 32.02 -22.04 30.28
C ASN A 669 31.91 -23.18 29.24
N PHE A 670 32.57 -23.07 28.08
CA PHE A 670 32.45 -24.08 27.03
C PHE A 670 33.17 -25.38 27.42
N ASP A 671 32.47 -26.51 27.26
CA ASP A 671 32.95 -27.84 27.67
C ASP A 671 34.21 -28.27 26.89
N ASN A 672 35.30 -28.53 27.62
CA ASN A 672 36.57 -29.03 27.08
C ASN A 672 36.44 -30.34 26.28
N LYS A 673 35.45 -31.19 26.60
CA LYS A 673 35.17 -32.40 25.80
C LYS A 673 34.61 -32.06 24.43
N ARG A 674 33.70 -31.08 24.35
CA ARG A 674 33.17 -30.57 23.08
C ARG A 674 34.24 -29.83 22.27
N MET A 675 35.18 -29.14 22.93
CA MET A 675 36.35 -28.56 22.26
C MET A 675 37.17 -29.61 21.52
N GLY A 676 37.45 -30.75 22.15
CA GLY A 676 38.15 -31.87 21.50
C GLY A 676 37.43 -32.33 20.24
N ILE A 677 36.10 -32.52 20.32
CA ILE A 677 35.27 -32.94 19.17
C ILE A 677 35.31 -31.91 18.04
N ILE A 678 35.25 -30.61 18.35
CA ILE A 678 35.33 -29.55 17.33
C ILE A 678 36.69 -29.59 16.64
N LYS A 679 37.78 -29.71 17.39
CA LYS A 679 39.14 -29.79 16.85
C LYS A 679 39.29 -31.00 15.92
N ASP A 680 38.86 -32.17 16.37
CA ASP A 680 38.93 -33.41 15.57
C ASP A 680 38.08 -33.36 14.28
N ASN A 681 37.02 -32.55 14.25
CA ASN A 681 36.20 -32.34 13.06
C ASN A 681 36.75 -31.26 12.11
N ILE A 682 37.53 -30.30 12.60
CA ILE A 682 38.21 -29.28 11.77
C ILE A 682 39.42 -29.89 11.06
N ASP A 683 40.12 -30.82 11.71
CA ASP A 683 41.31 -31.48 11.17
C ASP A 683 40.99 -32.61 10.16
N LYS A 684 39.71 -32.99 10.01
CA LYS A 684 39.19 -33.92 9.01
C LYS A 684 38.68 -33.19 7.77
#